data_AF-A0A1V5GIF5-F1
#
_entry.id   AF-A0A1V5GIF5-F1
#
_cell.length_a   1.000
_cell.length_b   1.000
_cell.length_c   1.000
_cell.angle_alpha   90.00
_cell.angle_beta   90.00
_cell.angle_gamma   90.00
#
_symmetry.space_group_name_H-M   'P 1'
#
loop_
_entity.id
_entity.type
_entity.pdbx_description
1 polymer ?
#
loop_
_entity_poly.entity_id
_entity_poly.type
_entity_poly.pdbx_seq_one_letter_code
_entity_poly.pdbx_strand_id
1 'polypeptide(L)'
;MEKRTEGILRLKASQPGAADYIDERDVPILPGTDRIRVEGPLALLDRSGQAADFLRKTGTAFESIDSLDELKGRAGLALIGPDSLTAAEAYGRGLLAFAAGGGKVVALEQEYPAAGGNLSAPLKTTTRQSGYAHPQALGAPIFRDLGADDLIDWAGGHPTVKNAYEKPQSGALSLVECGPLLPWSALVEMEAGQGVIVLCQLRVGANLGLDPAAEILLRNLLERYSAWTPERGKAAAYAPDNALLIRKIEETGALFERVDSIEAGLDVSKYKALIVDGAAGNLSRLNELKSQADAFQDAGNWIALCGVGPEGVEDFNRLAGAAHMMRPYRLERNHLQEPHPLAATLGDGDVMLYGAEWIAQWQGTRWVNGDTFSYVIDGIDAAPFTYPPGAKPDPYVYEPTRDDKDPYNFVNGLTRLEFWKYIAQIWVQDNPPPSPLVFRLRQPETIREIQIWNNDAYSTIEHLDVIFDGDEASARRMVLPDGPAMESMTLDPPRRVETSIALAIRSWRKKTGGRPQSANLVGIDNVRFLRAERPSHGVFLDRAGGLVAFDRGRGGLLLNQIKFLDEEPVAANAAKKTALLKTLLRNMGVGSRSAAVAVPGLNVRYRPIDITDWCNQYRAARGGVAGWFGSADDDLRALPGGEGRYGDVLYSIVDYATAPVPDCIVLGGLKRSPEGLASEAKGIPVKARADALFFLHAANVHRPISEDERGRVNDKKRPFILPEVARYRLHYADGQTADIPVILEKHVDHWLLSGREPAALEGADAAWSSSLGARGKNRIETKAVAYSMKVANPRPDVEIESIDFLPGLNAQNEPENRAVPALLAITLGEIVE
;
A
#
# COMPACT_ATOMS: atom_id res chain seq x y z
N MET A 1 -4.55 -32.40 -16.41
CA MET A 1 -3.14 -31.96 -16.32
C MET A 1 -2.90 -31.50 -14.89
N GLU A 2 -1.77 -31.86 -14.28
CA GLU A 2 -1.51 -31.58 -12.85
C GLU A 2 -0.77 -30.25 -12.60
N LYS A 3 -0.22 -29.60 -13.64
CA LYS A 3 0.52 -28.34 -13.54
C LYS A 3 0.36 -27.48 -14.79
N ARG A 4 0.56 -26.17 -14.65
CA ARG A 4 0.65 -25.22 -15.77
C ARG A 4 1.74 -25.64 -16.75
N THR A 5 1.45 -25.52 -18.05
CA THR A 5 2.43 -25.71 -19.12
C THR A 5 2.29 -24.60 -20.15
N GLU A 6 3.42 -24.13 -20.68
CA GLU A 6 3.44 -23.18 -21.79
C GLU A 6 3.40 -23.92 -23.12
N GLY A 7 2.62 -23.42 -24.07
CA GLY A 7 2.57 -23.89 -25.45
C GLY A 7 2.75 -22.73 -26.42
N ILE A 8 2.98 -23.05 -27.69
CA ILE A 8 3.04 -22.06 -28.78
C ILE A 8 1.95 -22.41 -29.77
N LEU A 9 0.99 -21.51 -29.97
CA LEU A 9 0.07 -21.56 -31.09
C LEU A 9 0.77 -20.97 -32.31
N ARG A 10 1.08 -21.83 -33.29
CA ARG A 10 1.74 -21.44 -34.54
C ARG A 10 0.73 -21.40 -35.68
N LEU A 11 0.53 -20.24 -36.28
CA LEU A 11 -0.17 -20.07 -37.55
C LEU A 11 0.85 -20.00 -38.68
N LYS A 12 0.67 -20.85 -39.70
CA LYS A 12 1.47 -20.84 -40.92
C LYS A 12 0.57 -20.66 -42.13
N ALA A 13 0.81 -19.60 -42.91
CA ALA A 13 0.17 -19.38 -44.21
C ALA A 13 1.21 -19.47 -45.33
N SER A 14 0.94 -20.31 -46.32
CA SER A 14 1.86 -20.60 -47.43
C SER A 14 1.20 -20.33 -48.79
N GLN A 15 1.96 -19.77 -49.72
CA GLN A 15 1.56 -19.57 -51.12
C GLN A 15 2.71 -19.97 -52.06
N PRO A 16 2.44 -20.64 -53.20
CA PRO A 16 3.49 -21.00 -54.16
C PRO A 16 4.29 -19.78 -54.63
N GLY A 17 5.63 -19.87 -54.53
CA GLY A 17 6.55 -18.80 -54.96
C GLY A 17 6.77 -17.66 -53.95
N ALA A 18 6.12 -17.68 -52.79
CA ALA A 18 6.32 -16.73 -51.70
C ALA A 18 6.93 -17.42 -50.45
N ALA A 19 7.56 -16.63 -49.59
CA ALA A 19 8.00 -17.10 -48.27
C ALA A 19 6.78 -17.34 -47.37
N ASP A 20 6.90 -18.32 -46.46
CA ASP A 20 5.85 -18.61 -45.49
C ASP A 20 5.66 -17.42 -44.53
N TYR A 21 4.40 -17.04 -44.30
CA TYR A 21 4.05 -16.18 -43.17
C TYR A 21 3.85 -17.07 -41.95
N ILE A 22 4.65 -16.81 -40.91
CA ILE A 22 4.58 -17.51 -39.63
C ILE A 22 4.23 -16.48 -38.56
N ASP A 23 3.14 -16.71 -37.84
CA ASP A 23 2.79 -15.99 -36.62
C ASP A 23 2.76 -16.99 -35.47
N GLU A 24 3.37 -16.61 -34.35
CA GLU A 24 3.46 -17.44 -33.16
C GLU A 24 2.93 -16.66 -31.96
N ARG A 25 2.14 -17.35 -31.14
CA ARG A 25 1.61 -16.83 -29.89
C ARG A 25 1.87 -17.83 -28.79
N ASP A 26 2.47 -17.37 -27.70
CA ASP A 26 2.53 -18.15 -26.48
C ASP A 26 1.11 -18.31 -25.93
N VAL A 27 0.77 -19.54 -25.53
CA VAL A 27 -0.55 -19.87 -24.96
C VAL A 27 -0.33 -20.68 -23.68
N PRO A 28 -0.80 -20.18 -22.53
CA PRO A 28 -0.77 -20.95 -21.30
C PRO A 28 -1.83 -22.05 -21.34
N ILE A 29 -1.46 -23.25 -20.92
CA ILE A 29 -2.39 -24.35 -20.67
C ILE A 29 -2.47 -24.53 -19.16
N LEU A 30 -3.60 -24.09 -18.59
CA LEU A 30 -3.85 -24.11 -17.16
C LEU A 30 -4.41 -25.44 -16.68
N PRO A 31 -4.05 -25.92 -15.47
CA PRO A 31 -4.63 -27.13 -14.89
C PRO A 31 -6.10 -26.90 -14.52
N GLY A 32 -6.92 -27.94 -14.66
CA GLY A 32 -8.30 -27.91 -14.15
C GLY A 32 -8.35 -27.91 -12.62
N THR A 33 -9.41 -27.34 -12.06
CA THR A 33 -9.63 -27.36 -10.61
C THR A 33 -10.61 -28.47 -10.24
N ASP A 34 -10.09 -29.65 -9.92
CA ASP A 34 -10.91 -30.82 -9.58
C ASP A 34 -11.22 -30.93 -8.09
N ARG A 35 -10.40 -30.30 -7.24
CA ARG A 35 -10.51 -30.36 -5.77
C ARG A 35 -9.96 -29.09 -5.14
N ILE A 36 -10.62 -28.65 -4.07
CA ILE A 36 -10.16 -27.55 -3.21
C ILE A 36 -9.98 -28.08 -1.79
N ARG A 37 -8.85 -27.75 -1.15
CA ARG A 37 -8.62 -28.10 0.25
C ARG A 37 -8.99 -26.92 1.15
N VAL A 38 -9.86 -27.16 2.12
CA VAL A 38 -10.24 -26.16 3.12
C VAL A 38 -9.96 -26.71 4.49
N GLU A 39 -9.15 -25.99 5.27
CA GLU A 39 -8.88 -26.32 6.67
C GLU A 39 -9.99 -25.76 7.56
N GLY A 40 -10.73 -26.65 8.24
CA GLY A 40 -11.82 -26.29 9.13
C GLY A 40 -13.16 -26.01 8.43
N PRO A 41 -14.16 -25.49 9.16
CA PRO A 41 -15.48 -25.19 8.62
C PRO A 41 -15.46 -24.08 7.54
N LEU A 42 -16.28 -24.25 6.51
CA LEU A 42 -16.54 -23.24 5.48
C LEU A 42 -18.00 -22.80 5.52
N ALA A 43 -18.26 -21.56 5.92
CA ALA A 43 -19.56 -20.93 5.79
C ALA A 43 -19.69 -20.25 4.41
N LEU A 44 -20.83 -20.39 3.75
CA LEU A 44 -21.09 -19.84 2.42
C LEU A 44 -22.33 -18.96 2.43
N LEU A 45 -22.13 -17.66 2.20
CA LEU A 45 -23.21 -16.75 1.81
C LEU A 45 -23.17 -16.58 0.30
N ASP A 46 -24.03 -17.29 -0.44
CA ASP A 46 -24.06 -17.23 -1.91
C ASP A 46 -25.50 -17.14 -2.43
N ARG A 47 -25.95 -15.90 -2.68
CA ARG A 47 -27.29 -15.62 -3.20
C ARG A 47 -27.41 -15.88 -4.71
N SER A 48 -26.28 -15.99 -5.40
CA SER A 48 -26.22 -16.29 -6.85
C SER A 48 -26.33 -17.79 -7.15
N GLY A 49 -25.86 -18.63 -6.21
CA GLY A 49 -25.69 -20.08 -6.37
C GLY A 49 -24.44 -20.50 -7.14
N GLN A 50 -23.71 -19.57 -7.77
CA GLN A 50 -22.56 -19.88 -8.63
C GLN A 50 -21.40 -20.50 -7.86
N ALA A 51 -21.07 -19.96 -6.68
CA ALA A 51 -20.01 -20.49 -5.84
C ALA A 51 -20.44 -21.83 -5.22
N ALA A 52 -21.69 -21.95 -4.78
CA ALA A 52 -22.24 -23.19 -4.24
C ALA A 52 -22.16 -24.35 -5.26
N ASP A 53 -22.53 -24.10 -6.51
CA ASP A 53 -22.48 -25.11 -7.57
C ASP A 53 -21.05 -25.55 -7.88
N PHE A 54 -20.11 -24.61 -7.92
CA PHE A 54 -18.70 -24.93 -8.12
C PHE A 54 -18.07 -25.71 -6.95
N LEU A 55 -18.41 -25.35 -5.70
CA LEU A 55 -17.96 -26.08 -4.52
C LEU A 55 -18.50 -27.52 -4.51
N ARG A 56 -19.77 -27.74 -4.89
CA ARG A 56 -20.34 -29.08 -5.06
C ARG A 56 -19.63 -29.88 -6.15
N LYS A 57 -19.34 -29.26 -7.30
CA LYS A 57 -18.61 -29.86 -8.42
C LYS A 57 -17.22 -30.36 -8.00
N THR A 58 -16.53 -29.59 -7.14
CA THR A 58 -15.18 -29.89 -6.64
C THR A 58 -15.16 -30.77 -5.38
N GLY A 59 -16.34 -31.18 -4.89
CA GLY A 59 -16.47 -31.99 -3.66
C GLY A 59 -16.06 -31.25 -2.39
N THR A 60 -16.11 -29.92 -2.38
CA THR A 60 -15.74 -29.08 -1.24
C THR A 60 -16.91 -28.93 -0.30
N ALA A 61 -16.75 -29.35 0.96
CA ALA A 61 -17.80 -29.25 1.97
C ALA A 61 -17.99 -27.80 2.44
N PHE A 62 -19.23 -27.36 2.57
CA PHE A 62 -19.61 -26.04 3.10
C PHE A 62 -20.96 -26.08 3.80
N GLU A 63 -21.22 -25.09 4.63
CA GLU A 63 -22.51 -24.81 5.25
C GLU A 63 -23.06 -23.49 4.71
N SER A 64 -24.26 -23.53 4.14
CA SER A 64 -24.94 -22.31 3.67
C SER A 64 -25.45 -21.48 4.84
N ILE A 65 -25.30 -20.16 4.73
CA ILE A 65 -25.89 -19.18 5.64
C ILE A 65 -26.73 -18.18 4.82
N ASP A 66 -27.78 -17.64 5.40
CA ASP A 66 -28.68 -16.69 4.72
C ASP A 66 -28.30 -15.23 4.99
N SER A 67 -27.57 -14.96 6.07
CA SER A 67 -27.13 -13.62 6.47
C SER A 67 -25.79 -13.63 7.21
N LEU A 68 -25.10 -12.48 7.23
CA LEU A 68 -23.85 -12.32 7.99
C LEU A 68 -24.02 -12.50 9.51
N ASP A 69 -25.22 -12.33 10.06
CA ASP A 69 -25.48 -12.49 11.49
C ASP A 69 -25.25 -13.93 11.97
N GLU A 70 -25.41 -14.91 11.08
CA GLU A 70 -25.16 -16.32 11.39
C GLU A 70 -23.68 -16.63 11.60
N LEU A 71 -22.76 -15.75 11.17
CA LEU A 71 -21.32 -15.89 11.43
C LEU A 71 -20.96 -15.64 12.90
N LYS A 72 -21.84 -15.02 13.70
CA LYS A 72 -21.56 -14.68 15.10
C LYS A 72 -21.22 -15.94 15.91
N GLY A 73 -20.04 -15.93 16.53
CA GLY A 73 -19.54 -17.05 17.34
C GLY A 73 -19.04 -18.27 16.54
N ARG A 74 -19.06 -18.22 15.20
CA ARG A 74 -18.46 -19.26 14.36
C ARG A 74 -16.95 -19.06 14.22
N ALA A 75 -16.26 -20.12 13.80
CA ALA A 75 -14.84 -20.11 13.43
C ALA A 75 -14.67 -20.74 12.04
N GLY A 76 -13.50 -20.54 11.43
CA GLY A 76 -13.17 -21.07 10.10
C GLY A 76 -13.18 -20.00 9.02
N LEU A 77 -13.53 -20.40 7.80
CA LEU A 77 -13.55 -19.55 6.61
C LEU A 77 -15.00 -19.21 6.22
N ALA A 78 -15.26 -17.94 5.91
CA ALA A 78 -16.48 -17.49 5.27
C ALA A 78 -16.19 -17.11 3.82
N LEU A 79 -16.87 -17.77 2.87
CA LEU A 79 -16.90 -17.37 1.47
C LEU A 79 -18.18 -16.57 1.22
N ILE A 80 -18.01 -15.34 0.74
CA ILE A 80 -19.12 -14.53 0.23
C ILE A 80 -19.10 -14.67 -1.29
N GLY A 81 -20.11 -15.34 -1.84
CA GLY A 81 -20.31 -15.57 -3.27
C GLY A 81 -20.53 -14.26 -4.03
N PRO A 82 -20.51 -14.31 -5.37
CA PRO A 82 -20.66 -13.11 -6.18
C PRO A 82 -22.03 -12.46 -5.93
N ASP A 83 -22.05 -11.13 -5.89
CA ASP A 83 -23.27 -10.30 -5.73
C ASP A 83 -24.18 -10.72 -4.58
N SER A 84 -23.56 -11.21 -3.51
CA SER A 84 -24.26 -11.76 -2.36
C SER A 84 -24.42 -10.79 -1.22
N LEU A 85 -23.66 -9.70 -1.10
CA LEU A 85 -23.88 -8.68 -0.06
C LEU A 85 -25.04 -7.75 -0.42
N THR A 86 -25.94 -7.52 0.52
CA THR A 86 -26.83 -6.36 0.46
C THR A 86 -26.07 -5.07 0.75
N ALA A 87 -26.62 -3.91 0.37
CA ALA A 87 -26.02 -2.62 0.72
C ALA A 87 -25.80 -2.49 2.24
N ALA A 88 -26.78 -2.88 3.06
CA ALA A 88 -26.66 -2.81 4.52
C ALA A 88 -25.53 -3.70 5.06
N GLU A 89 -25.40 -4.93 4.56
CA GLU A 89 -24.32 -5.85 4.95
C GLU A 89 -22.96 -5.34 4.49
N ALA A 90 -22.86 -4.72 3.30
CA ALA A 90 -21.61 -4.20 2.75
C ALA A 90 -21.02 -3.07 3.59
N TYR A 91 -21.85 -2.17 4.13
CA TYR A 91 -21.43 -1.07 5.01
C TYR A 91 -21.45 -1.40 6.51
N GLY A 92 -21.98 -2.57 6.88
CA GLY A 92 -22.12 -3.03 8.26
C GLY A 92 -20.79 -3.43 8.91
N ARG A 93 -20.83 -4.34 9.90
CA ARG A 93 -19.64 -4.79 10.66
C ARG A 93 -19.46 -6.30 10.73
N GLY A 94 -20.37 -7.07 10.11
CA GLY A 94 -20.41 -8.52 10.26
C GLY A 94 -19.13 -9.22 9.80
N LEU A 95 -18.53 -8.76 8.71
CA LEU A 95 -17.27 -9.31 8.18
C LEU A 95 -16.11 -9.02 9.12
N LEU A 96 -15.98 -7.78 9.59
CA LEU A 96 -14.93 -7.37 10.52
C LEU A 96 -15.07 -8.09 11.86
N ALA A 97 -16.28 -8.22 12.39
CA ALA A 97 -16.52 -8.90 13.65
C ALA A 97 -16.16 -10.39 13.59
N PHE A 98 -16.53 -11.07 12.51
CA PHE A 98 -16.14 -12.45 12.30
C PHE A 98 -14.62 -12.60 12.17
N ALA A 99 -13.98 -11.75 11.34
CA ALA A 99 -12.54 -11.81 11.12
C ALA A 99 -11.73 -11.47 12.39
N ALA A 100 -12.10 -10.41 13.11
CA ALA A 100 -11.43 -10.02 14.35
C ALA A 100 -11.45 -11.11 15.42
N GLY A 101 -12.49 -11.94 15.43
CA GLY A 101 -12.63 -13.10 16.32
C GLY A 101 -11.80 -14.33 15.90
N GLY A 102 -11.00 -14.23 14.84
CA GLY A 102 -10.17 -15.33 14.30
C GLY A 102 -10.77 -16.02 13.07
N GLY A 103 -11.94 -15.58 12.60
CA GLY A 103 -12.51 -16.01 11.32
C GLY A 103 -11.69 -15.51 10.14
N LYS A 104 -11.88 -16.11 8.96
CA LYS A 104 -11.28 -15.64 7.71
C LYS A 104 -12.37 -15.33 6.71
N VAL A 105 -12.28 -14.22 6.01
CA VAL A 105 -13.27 -13.82 5.01
C VAL A 105 -12.62 -13.80 3.64
N VAL A 106 -13.24 -14.48 2.68
CA VAL A 106 -13.00 -14.29 1.24
C VAL A 106 -14.31 -13.81 0.62
N ALA A 107 -14.35 -12.57 0.14
CA ALA A 107 -15.51 -12.03 -0.57
C ALA A 107 -15.20 -11.90 -2.05
N LEU A 108 -15.96 -12.59 -2.90
CA LEU A 108 -15.89 -12.48 -4.35
C LEU A 108 -16.55 -11.19 -4.83
N GLU A 109 -16.60 -10.96 -6.14
CA GLU A 109 -17.04 -9.70 -6.72
C GLU A 109 -18.45 -9.29 -6.26
N GLN A 110 -18.67 -8.01 -5.97
CA GLN A 110 -19.94 -7.51 -5.41
C GLN A 110 -20.44 -6.28 -6.16
N GLU A 111 -21.75 -6.18 -6.30
CA GLU A 111 -22.44 -4.95 -6.70
C GLU A 111 -22.31 -3.87 -5.62
N TYR A 112 -22.36 -4.29 -4.35
CA TYR A 112 -22.04 -3.46 -3.18
C TYR A 112 -20.75 -3.97 -2.52
N PRO A 113 -19.56 -3.48 -2.94
CA PRO A 113 -18.31 -3.90 -2.32
C PRO A 113 -18.29 -3.57 -0.83
N ALA A 114 -17.73 -4.48 -0.02
CA ALA A 114 -17.57 -4.26 1.41
C ALA A 114 -16.81 -2.95 1.68
N ALA A 115 -17.33 -2.15 2.60
CA ALA A 115 -16.87 -0.81 2.92
C ALA A 115 -17.20 -0.46 4.38
N GLY A 116 -16.78 0.73 4.81
CA GLY A 116 -17.15 1.28 6.12
C GLY A 116 -16.77 0.36 7.28
N GLY A 117 -17.75 0.00 8.12
CA GLY A 117 -17.54 -0.75 9.36
C GLY A 117 -16.99 -2.18 9.20
N ASN A 118 -16.97 -2.72 7.98
CA ASN A 118 -16.43 -4.04 7.69
C ASN A 118 -14.93 -4.05 7.45
N LEU A 119 -14.28 -2.88 7.39
CA LEU A 119 -12.88 -2.78 7.02
C LEU A 119 -12.00 -2.56 8.26
N SER A 120 -10.89 -3.28 8.32
CA SER A 120 -9.84 -3.06 9.34
C SER A 120 -8.87 -1.94 8.96
N ALA A 121 -8.86 -1.52 7.69
CA ALA A 121 -8.02 -0.47 7.15
C ALA A 121 -8.80 0.47 6.22
N PRO A 122 -8.37 1.74 6.05
CA PRO A 122 -9.00 2.65 5.12
C PRO A 122 -8.95 2.13 3.69
N LEU A 123 -10.12 1.87 3.11
CA LEU A 123 -10.26 1.43 1.72
C LEU A 123 -11.49 2.07 1.10
N LYS A 124 -11.33 2.70 -0.06
CA LYS A 124 -12.41 3.40 -0.76
C LYS A 124 -12.94 2.54 -1.90
N THR A 125 -14.26 2.43 -2.01
CA THR A 125 -14.92 1.77 -3.13
C THR A 125 -15.00 2.69 -4.34
N THR A 126 -15.04 2.10 -5.54
CA THR A 126 -15.24 2.83 -6.79
C THR A 126 -16.24 2.08 -7.69
N THR A 127 -16.64 2.71 -8.79
CA THR A 127 -17.43 2.06 -9.87
C THR A 127 -16.55 1.69 -11.08
N ARG A 128 -15.23 1.60 -10.88
CA ARG A 128 -14.27 1.38 -11.97
C ARG A 128 -14.25 -0.09 -12.38
N GLN A 129 -14.12 -0.28 -13.69
CA GLN A 129 -14.05 -1.58 -14.35
C GLN A 129 -12.78 -1.67 -15.19
N SER A 130 -12.27 -2.88 -15.39
CA SER A 130 -11.08 -3.13 -16.22
C SER A 130 -11.15 -4.51 -16.88
N GLY A 131 -10.67 -4.61 -18.12
CA GLY A 131 -10.38 -5.90 -18.78
C GLY A 131 -9.05 -6.52 -18.33
N TYR A 132 -8.13 -5.67 -17.86
CA TYR A 132 -6.77 -6.04 -17.47
C TYR A 132 -6.56 -5.88 -15.97
N ALA A 133 -5.94 -6.88 -15.34
CA ALA A 133 -5.50 -6.81 -13.98
C ALA A 133 -4.11 -7.45 -13.86
N HIS A 134 -3.27 -6.92 -12.98
CA HIS A 134 -1.86 -7.26 -12.87
C HIS A 134 -1.55 -7.75 -11.44
N PRO A 135 -1.11 -9.01 -11.28
CA PRO A 135 -0.72 -9.54 -9.98
C PRO A 135 0.54 -8.84 -9.46
N GLN A 136 0.55 -8.48 -8.16
CA GLN A 136 1.68 -7.77 -7.50
C GLN A 136 2.62 -8.71 -6.72
N ALA A 137 2.36 -10.02 -6.75
CA ALA A 137 3.16 -11.00 -6.01
C ALA A 137 3.21 -12.34 -6.74
N LEU A 138 3.55 -12.34 -8.03
CA LEU A 138 3.73 -13.59 -8.79
C LEU A 138 4.70 -14.51 -8.04
N GLY A 139 4.27 -15.74 -7.74
CA GLY A 139 5.02 -16.67 -6.87
C GLY A 139 4.51 -16.77 -5.43
N ALA A 140 3.65 -15.86 -4.97
CA ALA A 140 2.89 -16.08 -3.74
C ALA A 140 1.90 -17.25 -3.91
N PRO A 141 1.56 -18.00 -2.83
CA PRO A 141 0.67 -19.16 -2.92
C PRO A 141 -0.69 -18.88 -3.59
N ILE A 142 -1.19 -17.66 -3.46
CA ILE A 142 -2.41 -17.17 -4.11
C ILE A 142 -2.32 -17.23 -5.65
N PHE A 143 -1.14 -17.04 -6.23
CA PHE A 143 -0.92 -17.07 -7.69
C PHE A 143 -0.26 -18.37 -8.15
N ARG A 144 -0.31 -19.43 -7.34
CA ARG A 144 0.18 -20.75 -7.76
C ARG A 144 -0.55 -21.20 -9.03
N ASP A 145 0.21 -21.63 -10.04
CA ASP A 145 -0.26 -22.00 -11.38
C ASP A 145 -0.80 -20.83 -12.23
N LEU A 146 -0.66 -19.58 -11.77
CA LEU A 146 -1.04 -18.38 -12.53
C LEU A 146 0.19 -17.58 -13.00
N GLY A 147 0.12 -17.07 -14.22
CA GLY A 147 1.10 -16.17 -14.84
C GLY A 147 0.66 -14.70 -14.79
N ALA A 148 1.52 -13.81 -15.29
CA ALA A 148 1.28 -12.36 -15.30
C ALA A 148 0.03 -11.96 -16.10
N ASP A 149 -0.25 -12.69 -17.19
CA ASP A 149 -1.31 -12.37 -18.14
C ASP A 149 -2.60 -13.19 -17.91
N ASP A 150 -2.63 -14.05 -16.89
CA ASP A 150 -3.78 -14.92 -16.63
C ASP A 150 -4.96 -14.19 -15.98
N LEU A 151 -4.84 -12.89 -15.66
CA LEU A 151 -5.91 -12.08 -15.04
C LEU A 151 -6.49 -11.07 -16.04
N ILE A 152 -6.53 -11.45 -17.31
CA ILE A 152 -6.89 -10.59 -18.44
C ILE A 152 -7.99 -11.24 -19.28
N ASP A 153 -9.00 -10.46 -19.65
CA ASP A 153 -10.07 -10.79 -20.61
C ASP A 153 -10.67 -12.22 -20.51
N TRP A 154 -11.02 -12.65 -19.28
CA TRP A 154 -11.53 -14.00 -19.00
C TRP A 154 -12.73 -14.41 -19.84
N ALA A 155 -12.63 -15.59 -20.43
CA ALA A 155 -13.60 -16.17 -21.36
C ALA A 155 -14.06 -15.22 -22.50
N GLY A 156 -13.22 -14.25 -22.89
CA GLY A 156 -13.59 -13.22 -23.89
C GLY A 156 -14.65 -12.23 -23.40
N GLY A 157 -14.93 -12.23 -22.10
CA GLY A 157 -15.88 -11.34 -21.44
C GLY A 157 -15.20 -10.06 -20.95
N HIS A 158 -15.90 -8.94 -21.09
CA HIS A 158 -15.49 -7.66 -20.50
C HIS A 158 -16.61 -7.09 -19.61
N PRO A 159 -16.29 -6.54 -18.43
CA PRO A 159 -14.95 -6.43 -17.83
C PRO A 159 -14.53 -7.70 -17.07
N THR A 160 -13.24 -7.85 -16.78
CA THR A 160 -12.66 -8.87 -15.88
C THR A 160 -12.74 -8.44 -14.41
N VAL A 161 -12.68 -7.13 -14.17
CA VAL A 161 -12.80 -6.49 -12.84
C VAL A 161 -14.02 -5.58 -12.82
N LYS A 162 -14.81 -5.62 -11.74
CA LYS A 162 -15.90 -4.64 -11.50
C LYS A 162 -15.76 -3.97 -10.14
N ASN A 163 -16.22 -2.73 -10.01
CA ASN A 163 -16.22 -1.99 -8.74
C ASN A 163 -14.89 -2.04 -7.97
N ALA A 164 -13.76 -1.89 -8.68
CA ALA A 164 -12.44 -1.97 -8.08
C ALA A 164 -12.26 -1.00 -6.90
N TYR A 165 -11.40 -1.34 -5.95
CA TYR A 165 -11.07 -0.44 -4.84
C TYR A 165 -10.02 0.59 -5.26
N GLU A 166 -9.99 1.75 -4.61
CA GLU A 166 -8.80 2.61 -4.68
C GLU A 166 -7.61 1.86 -4.07
N LYS A 167 -6.43 1.93 -4.70
CA LYS A 167 -5.24 1.23 -4.20
C LYS A 167 -4.96 1.66 -2.77
N PRO A 168 -4.93 0.72 -1.80
CA PRO A 168 -4.70 1.06 -0.40
C PRO A 168 -3.34 1.74 -0.22
N GLN A 169 -3.29 2.76 0.63
CA GLN A 169 -2.05 3.47 0.97
C GLN A 169 -1.45 2.98 2.29
N SER A 170 -2.24 2.31 3.13
CA SER A 170 -1.82 1.76 4.42
C SER A 170 -2.82 0.72 4.92
N GLY A 171 -2.37 -0.17 5.81
CA GLY A 171 -3.22 -1.12 6.55
C GLY A 171 -3.81 -2.29 5.73
N ALA A 172 -3.75 -2.23 4.41
CA ALA A 172 -4.17 -3.30 3.51
C ALA A 172 -3.16 -3.47 2.36
N LEU A 173 -3.12 -4.67 1.80
CA LEU A 173 -2.27 -5.05 0.68
C LEU A 173 -3.06 -5.10 -0.60
N SER A 174 -2.51 -4.50 -1.65
CA SER A 174 -3.00 -4.69 -3.00
C SER A 174 -2.32 -5.92 -3.60
N LEU A 175 -3.07 -7.00 -3.82
CA LEU A 175 -2.55 -8.24 -4.40
C LEU A 175 -2.68 -8.26 -5.92
N VAL A 176 -3.72 -7.62 -6.45
CA VAL A 176 -3.96 -7.46 -7.90
C VAL A 176 -4.36 -6.02 -8.18
N GLU A 177 -3.69 -5.38 -9.12
CA GLU A 177 -3.90 -3.98 -9.49
C GLU A 177 -4.48 -3.83 -10.88
N CYS A 178 -5.19 -2.73 -11.14
CA CYS A 178 -5.81 -2.50 -12.44
C CYS A 178 -5.93 -1.01 -12.79
N GLY A 179 -6.19 -0.77 -14.07
CA GLY A 179 -6.39 0.57 -14.64
C GLY A 179 -5.12 1.26 -15.12
N PRO A 180 -5.25 2.38 -15.85
CA PRO A 180 -4.10 3.13 -16.35
C PRO A 180 -3.27 3.67 -15.19
N LEU A 181 -1.99 3.30 -15.13
CA LEU A 181 -1.06 3.60 -14.02
C LEU A 181 -1.39 2.88 -12.70
N LEU A 182 -2.20 1.81 -12.74
CA LEU A 182 -2.51 0.94 -11.59
C LEU A 182 -3.04 1.67 -10.33
N PRO A 183 -3.95 2.66 -10.44
CA PRO A 183 -4.45 3.39 -9.27
C PRO A 183 -5.50 2.62 -8.46
N TRP A 184 -5.94 1.46 -8.96
CA TRP A 184 -7.01 0.66 -8.36
C TRP A 184 -6.54 -0.75 -8.04
N SER A 185 -7.17 -1.36 -7.04
CA SER A 185 -6.93 -2.72 -6.61
C SER A 185 -8.16 -3.58 -6.88
N ALA A 186 -7.96 -4.68 -7.60
CA ALA A 186 -8.97 -5.69 -7.88
C ALA A 186 -8.98 -6.81 -6.83
N LEU A 187 -7.93 -6.92 -6.01
CA LEU A 187 -7.86 -7.89 -4.93
C LEU A 187 -7.06 -7.31 -3.77
N VAL A 188 -7.70 -7.22 -2.60
CA VAL A 188 -7.14 -6.61 -1.40
C VAL A 188 -7.12 -7.61 -0.25
N GLU A 189 -6.03 -7.67 0.49
CA GLU A 189 -5.92 -8.41 1.77
C GLU A 189 -5.75 -7.42 2.92
N MET A 190 -6.48 -7.62 4.01
CA MET A 190 -6.32 -6.84 5.24
C MET A 190 -6.40 -7.74 6.47
N GLU A 191 -5.42 -7.61 7.36
CA GLU A 191 -5.46 -8.26 8.67
C GLU A 191 -6.57 -7.64 9.52
N ALA A 192 -7.28 -8.47 10.28
CA ALA A 192 -8.38 -8.03 11.12
C ALA A 192 -8.36 -8.82 12.42
N GLY A 193 -7.77 -8.25 13.49
CA GLY A 193 -7.64 -8.94 14.78
C GLY A 193 -6.83 -10.23 14.64
N GLN A 194 -7.44 -11.36 15.01
CA GLN A 194 -6.83 -12.68 14.89
C GLN A 194 -7.09 -13.35 13.53
N GLY A 195 -7.79 -12.67 12.61
CA GLY A 195 -8.20 -13.17 11.31
C GLY A 195 -7.80 -12.25 10.15
N VAL A 196 -8.40 -12.49 9.00
CA VAL A 196 -8.09 -11.79 7.75
C VAL A 196 -9.34 -11.57 6.92
N ILE A 197 -9.39 -10.46 6.20
CA ILE A 197 -10.42 -10.14 5.21
C ILE A 197 -9.77 -9.99 3.84
N VAL A 198 -10.32 -10.69 2.86
CA VAL A 198 -9.84 -10.70 1.47
C VAL A 198 -11.00 -10.29 0.57
N LEU A 199 -10.84 -9.17 -0.12
CA LEU A 199 -11.87 -8.55 -0.95
C LEU A 199 -11.46 -8.66 -2.42
N CYS A 200 -12.19 -9.46 -3.19
CA CYS A 200 -11.94 -9.73 -4.59
C CYS A 200 -13.02 -9.07 -5.46
N GLN A 201 -12.59 -8.27 -6.42
CA GLN A 201 -13.42 -7.61 -7.42
C GLN A 201 -13.09 -8.05 -8.85
N LEU A 202 -12.14 -8.97 -9.01
CA LEU A 202 -12.09 -9.85 -10.18
C LEU A 202 -13.38 -10.65 -10.22
N ARG A 203 -13.98 -10.80 -11.41
CA ARG A 203 -15.23 -11.52 -11.63
C ARG A 203 -15.03 -13.04 -11.58
N VAL A 204 -14.53 -13.53 -10.46
CA VAL A 204 -14.20 -14.94 -10.22
C VAL A 204 -15.47 -15.76 -10.24
N GLY A 205 -16.48 -15.37 -9.45
CA GLY A 205 -17.75 -16.09 -9.35
C GLY A 205 -18.45 -16.23 -10.71
N ALA A 206 -18.53 -15.14 -11.46
CA ALA A 206 -19.16 -15.08 -12.78
C ALA A 206 -18.45 -15.92 -13.85
N ASN A 207 -17.20 -16.34 -13.60
CA ASN A 207 -16.39 -17.13 -14.54
C ASN A 207 -16.08 -18.56 -14.05
N LEU A 208 -16.66 -18.99 -12.92
CA LEU A 208 -16.54 -20.39 -12.48
C LEU A 208 -17.19 -21.33 -13.50
N GLY A 209 -16.46 -22.36 -13.92
CA GLY A 209 -16.90 -23.27 -14.99
C GLY A 209 -16.71 -22.73 -16.41
N LEU A 210 -16.25 -21.49 -16.57
CA LEU A 210 -16.00 -20.85 -17.88
C LEU A 210 -14.51 -20.62 -18.13
N ASP A 211 -13.79 -20.05 -17.16
CA ASP A 211 -12.38 -19.70 -17.28
C ASP A 211 -11.53 -20.42 -16.22
N PRO A 212 -10.51 -21.21 -16.62
CA PRO A 212 -9.67 -21.95 -15.68
C PRO A 212 -8.87 -21.04 -14.74
N ALA A 213 -8.51 -19.81 -15.14
CA ALA A 213 -7.78 -18.90 -14.26
C ALA A 213 -8.66 -18.44 -13.08
N ALA A 214 -9.96 -18.22 -13.32
CA ALA A 214 -10.93 -17.90 -12.26
C ALA A 214 -11.09 -19.08 -11.27
N GLU A 215 -11.19 -20.31 -11.78
CA GLU A 215 -11.27 -21.51 -10.96
C GLU A 215 -10.01 -21.71 -10.09
N ILE A 216 -8.83 -21.55 -10.69
CA ILE A 216 -7.53 -21.64 -10.00
C ILE A 216 -7.42 -20.55 -8.92
N LEU A 217 -7.82 -19.32 -9.22
CA LEU A 217 -7.76 -18.23 -8.26
C LEU A 217 -8.67 -18.52 -7.06
N LEU A 218 -9.91 -18.99 -7.28
CA LEU A 218 -10.80 -19.38 -6.17
C LEU A 218 -10.18 -20.49 -5.32
N ARG A 219 -9.66 -21.55 -5.95
CA ARG A 219 -8.95 -22.64 -5.25
C ARG A 219 -7.83 -22.09 -4.37
N ASN A 220 -6.97 -21.25 -4.94
CA ASN A 220 -5.81 -20.71 -4.25
C ASN A 220 -6.22 -19.80 -3.09
N LEU A 221 -7.26 -18.97 -3.25
CA LEU A 221 -7.82 -18.15 -2.18
C LEU A 221 -8.31 -19.02 -1.01
N LEU A 222 -9.14 -20.04 -1.30
CA LEU A 222 -9.70 -20.89 -0.25
C LEU A 222 -8.64 -21.73 0.46
N GLU A 223 -7.68 -22.31 -0.28
CA GLU A 223 -6.58 -23.08 0.29
C GLU A 223 -5.67 -22.19 1.16
N ARG A 224 -5.29 -21.01 0.67
CA ARG A 224 -4.38 -20.10 1.39
C ARG A 224 -5.02 -19.53 2.65
N TYR A 225 -6.28 -19.11 2.57
CA TYR A 225 -6.92 -18.37 3.65
C TYR A 225 -7.63 -19.24 4.68
N SER A 226 -8.00 -20.47 4.34
CA SER A 226 -8.44 -21.42 5.38
C SER A 226 -7.33 -21.74 6.38
N ALA A 227 -6.10 -21.92 5.88
CA ALA A 227 -4.88 -22.15 6.66
C ALA A 227 -4.21 -20.86 7.17
N TRP A 228 -4.76 -19.68 6.91
CA TRP A 228 -4.12 -18.42 7.29
C TRP A 228 -4.10 -18.24 8.81
N THR A 229 -2.97 -17.76 9.32
CA THR A 229 -2.78 -17.35 10.71
C THR A 229 -2.01 -16.03 10.74
N PRO A 230 -2.30 -15.13 11.69
CA PRO A 230 -1.54 -13.90 11.83
C PRO A 230 -0.09 -14.21 12.22
N GLU A 231 0.85 -13.43 11.70
CA GLU A 231 2.23 -13.51 12.13
C GLU A 231 2.35 -13.03 13.58
N ARG A 232 3.02 -13.82 14.43
CA ARG A 232 3.19 -13.53 15.87
C ARG A 232 4.66 -13.42 16.29
N GLY A 233 5.57 -13.63 15.35
CA GLY A 233 7.01 -13.53 15.63
C GLY A 233 7.39 -12.13 16.09
N LYS A 234 8.45 -12.06 16.91
CA LYS A 234 9.07 -10.80 17.30
C LYS A 234 10.37 -10.60 16.54
N ALA A 235 10.72 -9.35 16.27
CA ALA A 235 12.07 -8.98 15.85
C ALA A 235 12.92 -8.56 17.07
N ALA A 236 14.22 -8.84 17.02
CA ALA A 236 15.20 -8.12 17.82
C ALA A 236 15.74 -6.94 16.99
N ALA A 237 15.99 -5.80 17.62
CA ALA A 237 16.62 -4.65 16.99
C ALA A 237 17.89 -4.25 17.75
N TYR A 238 19.03 -4.26 17.06
CA TYR A 238 20.32 -3.80 17.55
C TYR A 238 20.81 -2.61 16.71
N ALA A 239 20.60 -1.40 17.22
CA ALA A 239 20.95 -0.15 16.56
C ALA A 239 21.31 0.92 17.62
N PRO A 240 22.38 0.70 18.42
CA PRO A 240 22.66 1.49 19.62
C PRO A 240 22.85 2.99 19.33
N ASP A 241 23.44 3.32 18.17
CA ASP A 241 23.76 4.70 17.78
C ASP A 241 22.84 5.24 16.66
N ASN A 242 21.79 4.49 16.29
CA ASN A 242 20.89 4.85 15.18
C ASN A 242 19.43 4.97 15.66
N ALA A 243 19.15 6.05 16.40
CA ALA A 243 17.82 6.35 16.92
C ALA A 243 16.76 6.52 15.82
N LEU A 244 17.16 6.99 14.63
CA LEU A 244 16.27 7.14 13.47
C LEU A 244 15.75 5.78 13.00
N LEU A 245 16.63 4.80 12.82
CA LEU A 245 16.23 3.44 12.44
C LEU A 245 15.25 2.84 13.45
N ILE A 246 15.54 2.98 14.74
CA ILE A 246 14.65 2.51 15.81
C ILE A 246 13.28 3.17 15.75
N ARG A 247 13.21 4.50 15.62
CA ARG A 247 11.94 5.23 15.44
C ARG A 247 11.17 4.73 14.23
N LYS A 248 11.88 4.45 13.12
CA LYS A 248 11.26 3.94 11.89
C LYS A 248 10.73 2.51 12.02
N ILE A 249 11.41 1.65 12.79
CA ILE A 249 10.88 0.33 13.15
C ILE A 249 9.61 0.50 14.01
N GLU A 250 9.59 1.41 14.98
CA GLU A 250 8.40 1.70 15.80
C GLU A 250 7.22 2.18 14.96
N GLU A 251 7.46 3.08 14.01
CA GLU A 251 6.44 3.58 13.08
C GLU A 251 5.81 2.47 12.21
N THR A 252 6.50 1.34 11.97
CA THR A 252 5.91 0.19 11.27
C THR A 252 4.82 -0.51 12.09
N GLY A 253 4.84 -0.34 13.41
CA GLY A 253 4.03 -1.09 14.35
C GLY A 253 4.40 -2.57 14.45
N ALA A 254 5.58 -2.99 14.00
CA ALA A 254 6.08 -4.35 14.14
C ALA A 254 6.27 -4.72 15.62
N LEU A 255 6.08 -5.99 15.96
CA LEU A 255 6.44 -6.52 17.27
C LEU A 255 7.95 -6.67 17.35
N PHE A 256 8.62 -5.81 18.11
CA PHE A 256 10.06 -5.90 18.29
C PHE A 256 10.52 -5.55 19.71
N GLU A 257 11.74 -5.98 20.03
CA GLU A 257 12.45 -5.66 21.26
C GLU A 257 13.82 -5.06 20.92
N ARG A 258 14.21 -4.00 21.63
CA ARG A 258 15.57 -3.48 21.58
C ARG A 258 16.46 -4.39 22.40
N VAL A 259 17.56 -4.86 21.82
CA VAL A 259 18.54 -5.72 22.51
C VAL A 259 19.84 -4.97 22.73
N ASP A 260 20.55 -5.29 23.81
CA ASP A 260 21.81 -4.63 24.18
C ASP A 260 23.04 -5.25 23.47
N SER A 261 22.85 -6.36 22.75
CA SER A 261 23.92 -7.06 22.01
C SER A 261 23.35 -7.86 20.83
N ILE A 262 24.19 -8.14 19.83
CA ILE A 262 23.83 -8.92 18.64
C ILE A 262 23.53 -10.37 19.02
N GLU A 263 24.28 -10.94 19.95
CA GLU A 263 24.14 -12.29 20.50
C GLU A 263 22.76 -12.50 21.11
N ALA A 264 22.30 -11.54 21.92
CA ALA A 264 20.96 -11.59 22.49
C ALA A 264 19.87 -11.55 21.40
N GLY A 265 20.14 -10.87 20.28
CA GLY A 265 19.26 -10.81 19.12
C GLY A 265 19.22 -12.09 18.27
N LEU A 266 20.20 -13.00 18.41
CA LEU A 266 20.30 -14.27 17.68
C LEU A 266 19.60 -15.45 18.39
N ASP A 267 18.73 -15.18 19.37
CA ASP A 267 17.94 -16.21 20.05
C ASP A 267 16.84 -16.77 19.12
N VAL A 268 17.11 -17.97 18.58
CA VAL A 268 16.20 -18.72 17.68
C VAL A 268 14.84 -19.04 18.28
N SER A 269 14.74 -19.11 19.61
CA SER A 269 13.49 -19.46 20.30
C SER A 269 12.57 -18.26 20.46
N LYS A 270 13.14 -17.05 20.40
CA LYS A 270 12.44 -15.80 20.72
C LYS A 270 12.13 -14.95 19.49
N TYR A 271 13.06 -14.88 18.52
CA TYR A 271 12.98 -13.93 17.43
C TYR A 271 12.87 -14.61 16.05
N LYS A 272 12.10 -13.98 15.16
CA LYS A 272 11.98 -14.34 13.74
C LYS A 272 12.86 -13.49 12.83
N ALA A 273 13.21 -12.29 13.29
CA ALA A 273 14.14 -11.43 12.60
C ALA A 273 15.09 -10.76 13.59
N LEU A 274 16.32 -10.50 13.15
CA LEU A 274 17.27 -9.62 13.81
C LEU A 274 17.56 -8.44 12.87
N ILE A 275 17.20 -7.23 13.29
CA ILE A 275 17.48 -5.99 12.57
C ILE A 275 18.75 -5.39 13.15
N VAL A 276 19.76 -5.16 12.32
CA VAL A 276 21.07 -4.64 12.73
C VAL A 276 21.39 -3.38 11.95
N ASP A 277 21.78 -2.32 12.67
CA ASP A 277 22.37 -1.14 12.05
C ASP A 277 23.70 -1.51 11.36
N GLY A 278 23.84 -1.15 10.08
CA GLY A 278 24.89 -1.59 9.16
C GLY A 278 26.27 -0.98 9.40
N ALA A 279 26.52 -0.42 10.58
CA ALA A 279 27.82 0.11 10.97
C ALA A 279 28.91 -0.99 10.93
N ALA A 280 30.13 -0.64 10.47
CA ALA A 280 31.22 -1.60 10.29
C ALA A 280 31.53 -2.44 11.55
N GLY A 281 31.49 -1.84 12.74
CA GLY A 281 31.69 -2.55 14.00
C GLY A 281 30.68 -3.68 14.24
N ASN A 282 29.41 -3.46 13.87
CA ASN A 282 28.35 -4.45 14.01
C ASN A 282 28.51 -5.61 13.02
N LEU A 283 28.91 -5.30 11.79
CA LEU A 283 29.18 -6.31 10.76
C LEU A 283 30.40 -7.18 11.09
N SER A 284 31.46 -6.57 11.63
CA SER A 284 32.61 -7.29 12.17
C SER A 284 32.19 -8.23 13.29
N ARG A 285 31.39 -7.76 14.25
CA ARG A 285 30.88 -8.59 15.34
C ARG A 285 30.00 -9.75 14.85
N LEU A 286 29.13 -9.53 13.86
CA LEU A 286 28.36 -10.60 13.22
C LEU A 286 29.24 -11.66 12.58
N ASN A 287 30.36 -11.27 11.94
CA ASN A 287 31.33 -12.23 11.39
C ASN A 287 32.00 -13.06 12.50
N GLU A 288 32.30 -12.47 13.65
CA GLU A 288 32.81 -13.21 14.81
C GLU A 288 31.77 -14.20 15.36
N LEU A 289 30.48 -13.85 15.26
CA LEU A 289 29.33 -14.67 15.67
C LEU A 289 28.78 -15.56 14.54
N LYS A 290 29.55 -15.76 13.45
CA LYS A 290 29.03 -16.38 12.22
C LYS A 290 28.32 -17.71 12.46
N SER A 291 28.83 -18.57 13.33
CA SER A 291 28.18 -19.85 13.64
C SER A 291 26.78 -19.69 14.26
N GLN A 292 26.57 -18.66 15.09
CA GLN A 292 25.26 -18.36 15.68
C GLN A 292 24.33 -17.71 14.66
N ALA A 293 24.86 -16.80 13.83
CA ALA A 293 24.11 -16.19 12.74
C ALA A 293 23.63 -17.22 11.71
N ASP A 294 24.50 -18.14 11.31
CA ASP A 294 24.19 -19.26 10.43
C ASP A 294 23.11 -20.17 11.05
N ALA A 295 23.23 -20.52 12.34
CA ALA A 295 22.21 -21.33 13.03
C ALA A 295 20.86 -20.60 13.14
N PHE A 296 20.88 -19.28 13.32
CA PHE A 296 19.67 -18.46 13.33
C PHE A 296 18.96 -18.47 11.98
N GLN A 297 19.72 -18.34 10.90
CA GLN A 297 19.20 -18.41 9.53
C GLN A 297 18.69 -19.83 9.17
N ASP A 298 19.43 -20.88 9.56
CA ASP A 298 19.04 -22.28 9.34
C ASP A 298 17.73 -22.65 10.04
N ALA A 299 17.39 -21.98 11.15
CA ALA A 299 16.09 -22.11 11.84
C ALA A 299 14.92 -21.45 11.07
N GLY A 300 15.19 -20.80 9.94
CA GLY A 300 14.20 -20.11 9.12
C GLY A 300 14.02 -18.63 9.48
N ASN A 301 14.93 -18.04 10.26
CA ASN A 301 14.85 -16.65 10.68
C ASN A 301 15.72 -15.73 9.81
N TRP A 302 15.48 -14.41 9.86
CA TRP A 302 16.15 -13.44 8.99
C TRP A 302 17.06 -12.47 9.74
N ILE A 303 18.23 -12.18 9.19
CA ILE A 303 19.06 -11.05 9.64
C ILE A 303 18.92 -9.94 8.61
N ALA A 304 18.43 -8.77 9.00
CA ALA A 304 18.30 -7.59 8.15
C ALA A 304 19.39 -6.57 8.49
N LEU A 305 20.31 -6.34 7.57
CA LEU A 305 21.38 -5.34 7.70
C LEU A 305 20.90 -4.02 7.10
N CYS A 306 20.72 -3.01 7.94
CA CYS A 306 20.14 -1.73 7.55
C CYS A 306 21.22 -0.67 7.34
N GLY A 307 21.31 -0.10 6.13
CA GLY A 307 22.18 1.07 5.90
C GLY A 307 23.68 0.77 5.88
N VAL A 308 24.11 -0.38 5.35
CA VAL A 308 25.54 -0.73 5.23
C VAL A 308 26.26 0.32 4.37
N GLY A 309 27.27 0.96 4.96
CA GLY A 309 28.13 1.93 4.28
C GLY A 309 29.36 1.30 3.59
N PRO A 310 30.11 2.08 2.80
CA PRO A 310 31.34 1.64 2.14
C PRO A 310 32.38 1.05 3.10
N GLU A 311 32.47 1.56 4.32
CA GLU A 311 33.36 1.08 5.37
C GLU A 311 33.03 -0.34 5.86
N GLY A 312 31.78 -0.79 5.64
CA GLY A 312 31.29 -2.11 6.06
C GLY A 312 31.18 -3.14 4.94
N VAL A 313 31.43 -2.76 3.67
CA VAL A 313 31.15 -3.62 2.51
C VAL A 313 31.95 -4.93 2.52
N GLU A 314 33.19 -4.91 3.00
CA GLU A 314 34.04 -6.11 3.07
C GLU A 314 33.54 -7.12 4.11
N ASP A 315 33.11 -6.64 5.28
CA ASP A 315 32.52 -7.51 6.30
C ASP A 315 31.14 -8.01 5.89
N PHE A 316 30.35 -7.18 5.19
CA PHE A 316 29.10 -7.62 4.54
C PHE A 316 29.36 -8.73 3.52
N ASN A 317 30.33 -8.56 2.62
CA ASN A 317 30.72 -9.54 1.62
C ASN A 317 31.12 -10.87 2.27
N ARG A 318 31.85 -10.83 3.39
CA ARG A 318 32.21 -12.04 4.16
C ARG A 318 30.98 -12.75 4.76
N LEU A 319 29.98 -11.99 5.25
CA LEU A 319 28.73 -12.56 5.77
C LEU A 319 27.89 -13.19 4.66
N ALA A 320 27.73 -12.48 3.54
CA ALA A 320 26.92 -12.89 2.40
C ALA A 320 27.58 -13.97 1.52
N GLY A 321 28.89 -14.23 1.71
CA GLY A 321 29.66 -15.12 0.84
C GLY A 321 29.75 -14.58 -0.59
N ALA A 322 29.96 -13.27 -0.71
CA ALA A 322 29.93 -12.52 -1.98
C ALA A 322 31.17 -11.63 -2.13
N ALA A 323 31.30 -10.99 -3.30
CA ALA A 323 32.36 -10.01 -3.59
C ALA A 323 31.76 -8.80 -4.33
N HIS A 324 30.81 -8.13 -3.69
CA HIS A 324 30.12 -7.00 -4.27
C HIS A 324 30.92 -5.70 -4.21
N MET A 325 30.76 -4.88 -5.23
CA MET A 325 31.08 -3.46 -5.18
C MET A 325 29.88 -2.66 -4.65
N MET A 326 30.17 -1.55 -3.97
CA MET A 326 29.14 -0.63 -3.46
C MET A 326 29.28 0.76 -4.08
N ARG A 327 28.16 1.48 -4.23
CA ARG A 327 28.08 2.90 -4.62
C ARG A 327 26.82 3.56 -4.05
N PRO A 328 26.76 4.90 -3.91
CA PRO A 328 25.55 5.60 -3.48
C PRO A 328 24.39 5.35 -4.44
N TYR A 329 23.16 5.32 -3.94
CA TYR A 329 21.98 5.40 -4.81
C TYR A 329 21.93 6.77 -5.51
N ARG A 330 21.34 6.85 -6.72
CA ARG A 330 21.39 8.04 -7.58
C ARG A 330 20.02 8.42 -8.13
N LEU A 331 19.96 9.46 -8.98
CA LEU A 331 18.78 9.80 -9.76
C LEU A 331 18.58 8.79 -10.91
N GLU A 332 18.10 7.59 -10.58
CA GLU A 332 18.02 6.47 -11.51
C GLU A 332 16.68 5.72 -11.43
N ARG A 333 16.36 4.96 -12.47
CA ARG A 333 15.17 4.11 -12.55
C ARG A 333 15.31 2.94 -11.59
N ASN A 334 14.26 2.71 -10.83
CA ASN A 334 14.11 1.50 -10.05
C ASN A 334 12.73 0.86 -10.25
N HIS A 335 12.67 -0.45 -10.01
CA HIS A 335 11.47 -1.28 -9.99
C HIS A 335 11.81 -2.58 -9.27
N LEU A 336 10.78 -3.31 -8.87
CA LEU A 336 10.98 -4.66 -8.36
C LEU A 336 11.44 -5.57 -9.49
N GLN A 337 12.42 -6.42 -9.22
CA GLN A 337 13.08 -7.19 -10.26
C GLN A 337 12.71 -8.67 -10.21
N GLU A 338 13.02 -9.35 -9.10
CA GLU A 338 12.82 -10.79 -8.97
C GLU A 338 11.69 -11.11 -7.99
N PRO A 339 10.70 -11.94 -8.37
CA PRO A 339 9.67 -12.35 -7.44
C PRO A 339 10.30 -13.14 -6.29
N HIS A 340 10.01 -12.71 -5.07
CA HIS A 340 10.58 -13.30 -3.86
C HIS A 340 9.58 -13.18 -2.69
N PRO A 341 9.49 -14.16 -1.77
CA PRO A 341 8.58 -14.09 -0.62
C PRO A 341 8.76 -12.82 0.23
N LEU A 342 9.99 -12.34 0.42
CA LEU A 342 10.23 -11.08 1.15
C LEU A 342 9.64 -9.85 0.45
N ALA A 343 9.62 -9.83 -0.88
CA ALA A 343 9.05 -8.74 -1.66
C ALA A 343 7.58 -8.94 -2.02
N ALA A 344 6.96 -10.03 -1.53
CA ALA A 344 5.56 -10.29 -1.81
C ALA A 344 4.71 -9.10 -1.38
N THR A 345 3.81 -8.66 -2.28
CA THR A 345 2.88 -7.53 -2.11
C THR A 345 3.49 -6.14 -2.18
N LEU A 346 4.78 -6.04 -2.46
CA LEU A 346 5.39 -4.78 -2.89
C LEU A 346 5.12 -4.56 -4.38
N GLY A 347 5.02 -3.30 -4.78
CA GLY A 347 4.98 -2.90 -6.19
C GLY A 347 6.06 -1.88 -6.54
N ASP A 348 6.21 -1.58 -7.82
CA ASP A 348 7.22 -0.61 -8.31
C ASP A 348 7.09 0.76 -7.64
N GLY A 349 5.86 1.17 -7.30
CA GLY A 349 5.60 2.44 -6.63
C GLY A 349 6.18 2.57 -5.21
N ASP A 350 6.62 1.46 -4.60
CA ASP A 350 7.25 1.42 -3.27
C ASP A 350 8.76 1.70 -3.34
N VAL A 351 9.39 1.39 -4.48
CA VAL A 351 10.84 1.56 -4.71
C VAL A 351 11.15 2.65 -5.75
N MET A 352 10.18 3.01 -6.59
CA MET A 352 10.26 4.11 -7.56
C MET A 352 9.55 5.34 -7.01
N LEU A 353 10.33 6.21 -6.37
CA LEU A 353 9.84 7.42 -5.70
C LEU A 353 10.17 8.67 -6.52
N TYR A 354 9.40 9.74 -6.31
CA TYR A 354 9.67 11.06 -6.92
C TYR A 354 10.15 12.05 -5.86
N GLY A 355 11.11 12.90 -6.23
CA GLY A 355 11.61 13.98 -5.39
C GLY A 355 10.66 15.17 -5.30
N ALA A 356 11.02 16.15 -4.47
CA ALA A 356 10.24 17.39 -4.30
C ALA A 356 10.35 18.33 -5.52
N GLU A 357 11.45 18.23 -6.27
CA GLU A 357 11.78 19.19 -7.32
C GLU A 357 11.17 18.87 -8.68
N TRP A 358 10.76 19.92 -9.37
CA TRP A 358 10.19 19.84 -10.70
C TRP A 358 11.28 19.86 -11.77
N ILE A 359 11.15 18.96 -12.75
CA ILE A 359 11.85 19.09 -14.02
C ILE A 359 11.11 20.09 -14.91
N ALA A 360 9.79 19.91 -15.01
CA ALA A 360 8.89 20.69 -15.88
C ALA A 360 7.48 20.74 -15.27
N GLN A 361 7.18 21.82 -14.52
CA GLN A 361 5.88 22.00 -13.87
C GLN A 361 4.70 21.94 -14.85
N TRP A 362 4.88 22.46 -16.06
CA TRP A 362 3.86 22.51 -17.11
C TRP A 362 3.48 21.13 -17.69
N GLN A 363 4.31 20.09 -17.49
CA GLN A 363 3.99 18.70 -17.85
C GLN A 363 3.65 17.82 -16.65
N GLY A 364 3.74 18.35 -15.43
CA GLY A 364 3.62 17.53 -14.23
C GLY A 364 4.82 16.61 -13.98
N THR A 365 6.00 16.89 -14.56
CA THR A 365 7.19 16.02 -14.45
C THR A 365 8.11 16.47 -13.33
N ARG A 366 8.35 15.57 -12.36
CA ARG A 366 9.31 15.75 -11.25
C ARG A 366 10.57 14.92 -11.46
N TRP A 367 11.63 15.30 -10.77
CA TRP A 367 12.80 14.44 -10.65
C TRP A 367 12.43 13.15 -9.91
N VAL A 368 12.96 12.02 -10.36
CA VAL A 368 13.02 10.79 -9.56
C VAL A 368 13.76 11.05 -8.25
N ASN A 369 13.43 10.32 -7.20
CA ASN A 369 14.05 10.49 -5.90
C ASN A 369 15.46 9.89 -5.88
N GLY A 370 16.45 10.65 -5.42
CA GLY A 370 17.83 10.16 -5.19
C GLY A 370 18.06 9.59 -3.79
N ASP A 371 17.04 9.63 -2.94
CA ASP A 371 17.11 9.21 -1.54
C ASP A 371 16.26 7.96 -1.26
N THR A 372 15.90 7.15 -2.26
CA THR A 372 15.20 5.86 -1.98
C THR A 372 16.08 4.95 -1.12
N PHE A 373 17.34 4.78 -1.53
CA PHE A 373 18.34 3.99 -0.82
C PHE A 373 19.57 4.83 -0.46
N SER A 374 20.37 4.37 0.50
CA SER A 374 21.63 5.01 0.90
C SER A 374 22.72 4.63 -0.09
N TYR A 375 22.94 3.33 -0.23
CA TYR A 375 23.88 2.70 -1.13
C TYR A 375 23.22 1.52 -1.83
N VAL A 376 23.87 1.01 -2.86
CA VAL A 376 23.46 -0.22 -3.55
C VAL A 376 24.67 -1.05 -3.93
N ILE A 377 24.44 -2.35 -4.15
CA ILE A 377 25.45 -3.32 -4.56
C ILE A 377 25.28 -3.77 -6.02
N ASP A 378 26.36 -4.27 -6.63
CA ASP A 378 26.38 -4.60 -8.05
C ASP A 378 25.74 -5.95 -8.39
N GLY A 379 24.96 -5.97 -9.47
CA GLY A 379 24.27 -7.15 -9.99
C GLY A 379 24.89 -7.70 -11.27
N ILE A 380 24.07 -8.13 -12.22
CA ILE A 380 24.54 -8.64 -13.51
C ILE A 380 25.11 -7.53 -14.43
N ASP A 381 24.63 -6.31 -14.29
CA ASP A 381 25.06 -5.16 -15.10
C ASP A 381 26.19 -4.40 -14.39
N ALA A 382 27.36 -4.38 -15.03
CA ALA A 382 28.55 -3.69 -14.53
C ALA A 382 28.56 -2.19 -14.85
N ALA A 383 27.80 -1.73 -15.85
CA ALA A 383 27.89 -0.34 -16.33
C ALA A 383 27.62 0.71 -15.23
N PRO A 384 26.60 0.57 -14.37
CA PRO A 384 26.34 1.50 -13.27
C PRO A 384 27.46 1.62 -12.23
N PHE A 385 28.37 0.64 -12.20
CA PHE A 385 29.52 0.54 -11.28
C PHE A 385 30.85 0.87 -11.97
N THR A 386 30.81 1.43 -13.19
CA THR A 386 31.99 2.03 -13.82
C THR A 386 32.14 3.50 -13.42
N TYR A 387 33.19 4.15 -13.90
CA TYR A 387 33.23 5.61 -14.03
C TYR A 387 32.90 5.98 -15.49
N PRO A 388 31.65 6.39 -15.79
CA PRO A 388 31.26 6.83 -17.12
C PRO A 388 32.07 8.05 -17.60
N PRO A 389 31.96 8.41 -18.89
CA PRO A 389 32.61 9.60 -19.44
C PRO A 389 32.24 10.86 -18.65
N GLY A 390 33.25 11.57 -18.14
CA GLY A 390 33.06 12.77 -17.32
C GLY A 390 32.84 12.54 -15.82
N ALA A 391 32.71 11.28 -15.37
CA ALA A 391 32.57 10.97 -13.95
C ALA A 391 33.88 11.17 -13.17
N LYS A 392 33.78 11.78 -11.99
CA LYS A 392 34.88 11.91 -11.02
C LYS A 392 35.33 10.51 -10.55
N PRO A 393 36.62 10.29 -10.23
CA PRO A 393 37.16 8.98 -9.84
C PRO A 393 36.86 8.58 -8.38
N ASP A 394 35.82 9.14 -7.75
CA ASP A 394 35.37 8.77 -6.40
C ASP A 394 34.05 8.01 -6.51
N PRO A 395 34.01 6.70 -6.22
CA PRO A 395 32.82 5.88 -6.39
C PRO A 395 31.79 6.04 -5.25
N TYR A 396 32.14 6.75 -4.17
CA TYR A 396 31.30 6.90 -2.98
C TYR A 396 30.66 8.28 -2.86
N VAL A 397 30.91 9.17 -3.83
CA VAL A 397 30.31 10.52 -3.87
C VAL A 397 29.50 10.68 -5.15
N TYR A 398 28.23 11.05 -4.99
CA TYR A 398 27.35 11.43 -6.09
C TYR A 398 26.74 12.81 -5.84
N GLU A 399 27.03 13.74 -6.74
CA GLU A 399 26.49 15.10 -6.75
C GLU A 399 25.72 15.28 -8.08
N PRO A 400 24.38 15.23 -8.07
CA PRO A 400 23.61 15.32 -9.30
C PRO A 400 23.76 16.70 -9.94
N THR A 401 24.04 16.77 -11.24
CA THR A 401 24.05 18.06 -11.97
C THR A 401 22.63 18.55 -12.26
N ARG A 402 21.65 17.64 -12.27
CA ARG A 402 20.23 17.88 -12.62
C ARG A 402 20.05 18.50 -14.00
N ASP A 403 20.86 18.03 -14.94
CA ASP A 403 20.76 18.33 -16.36
C ASP A 403 21.27 17.15 -17.20
N ASP A 404 21.30 17.34 -18.51
CA ASP A 404 21.77 16.37 -19.51
C ASP A 404 23.29 16.12 -19.46
N LYS A 405 24.02 16.80 -18.57
CA LYS A 405 25.47 16.66 -18.40
C LYS A 405 25.86 15.78 -17.22
N ASP A 406 24.88 15.22 -16.48
CA ASP A 406 25.18 14.24 -15.44
C ASP A 406 25.87 13.02 -16.10
N PRO A 407 27.13 12.70 -15.75
CA PRO A 407 27.84 11.56 -16.33
C PRO A 407 27.09 10.24 -16.16
N TYR A 408 26.25 10.13 -15.13
CA TYR A 408 25.51 8.91 -14.86
C TYR A 408 24.21 8.79 -15.66
N ASN A 409 23.88 9.77 -16.51
CA ASN A 409 22.80 9.63 -17.49
C ASN A 409 23.02 8.50 -18.49
N PHE A 410 24.27 8.05 -18.70
CA PHE A 410 24.54 6.86 -19.51
C PHE A 410 24.02 5.55 -18.88
N VAL A 411 23.77 5.52 -17.57
CA VAL A 411 23.58 4.27 -16.79
C VAL A 411 22.47 4.39 -15.75
N ASN A 412 21.61 5.40 -15.85
CA ASN A 412 20.55 5.66 -14.88
C ASN A 412 19.26 4.87 -15.16
N GLY A 413 19.18 4.12 -16.26
CA GLY A 413 18.00 3.35 -16.65
C GLY A 413 16.81 4.19 -17.12
N LEU A 414 16.89 5.52 -17.14
CA LEU A 414 15.87 6.44 -17.63
C LEU A 414 16.12 6.77 -19.10
N THR A 415 15.08 7.11 -19.83
CA THR A 415 15.12 7.31 -21.29
C THR A 415 14.59 8.67 -21.66
N ARG A 416 14.70 9.01 -22.95
CA ARG A 416 14.15 10.26 -23.48
C ARG A 416 12.63 10.36 -23.36
N LEU A 417 11.93 9.25 -23.11
CA LEU A 417 10.48 9.21 -22.86
C LEU A 417 10.11 9.81 -21.52
N GLU A 418 10.97 9.68 -20.50
CA GLU A 418 10.76 10.34 -19.22
C GLU A 418 11.08 11.83 -19.32
N PHE A 419 12.32 12.17 -19.72
CA PHE A 419 12.72 13.55 -20.03
C PHE A 419 14.10 13.62 -20.67
N TRP A 420 14.36 14.63 -21.51
CA TRP A 420 15.67 14.81 -22.17
C TRP A 420 16.84 15.14 -21.21
N LYS A 421 16.55 15.54 -19.97
CA LYS A 421 17.58 15.78 -18.94
C LYS A 421 18.12 14.49 -18.31
N TYR A 422 17.50 13.35 -18.60
CA TYR A 422 17.93 12.05 -18.10
C TYR A 422 18.86 11.30 -19.06
N ILE A 423 19.11 11.84 -20.24
CA ILE A 423 19.86 11.17 -21.29
C ILE A 423 21.19 11.87 -21.52
N ALA A 424 22.17 11.15 -22.05
CA ALA A 424 23.46 11.73 -22.38
C ALA A 424 23.38 12.40 -23.76
N GLN A 425 23.55 13.72 -23.79
CA GLN A 425 23.67 14.49 -25.03
C GLN A 425 25.13 14.60 -25.47
N ILE A 426 25.40 14.25 -26.72
CA ILE A 426 26.76 14.16 -27.26
C ILE A 426 26.86 15.00 -28.53
N TRP A 427 27.70 16.03 -28.47
CA TRP A 427 28.04 16.82 -29.66
C TRP A 427 29.04 16.06 -30.52
N VAL A 428 28.71 15.92 -31.81
CA VAL A 428 29.50 15.18 -32.80
C VAL A 428 29.81 16.05 -34.01
N GLN A 429 30.98 15.86 -34.60
CA GLN A 429 31.40 16.53 -35.82
C GLN A 429 32.38 15.64 -36.58
N ASP A 430 32.49 15.85 -37.89
CA ASP A 430 33.34 15.01 -38.74
C ASP A 430 34.84 15.30 -38.52
N ASN A 431 35.19 16.53 -38.15
CA ASN A 431 36.58 16.94 -37.96
C ASN A 431 36.74 18.00 -36.85
N PRO A 432 37.53 17.71 -35.79
CA PRO A 432 38.04 16.39 -35.44
C PRO A 432 36.89 15.39 -35.15
N PRO A 433 37.09 14.09 -35.39
CA PRO A 433 36.09 13.07 -35.07
C PRO A 433 35.78 13.06 -33.57
N PRO A 434 34.59 12.56 -33.16
CA PRO A 434 34.20 12.53 -31.75
C PRO A 434 35.18 11.71 -30.91
N SER A 435 35.55 12.22 -29.74
CA SER A 435 36.34 11.46 -28.77
C SER A 435 35.59 10.21 -28.30
N PRO A 436 36.26 9.07 -28.11
CA PRO A 436 35.64 7.88 -27.53
C PRO A 436 35.04 8.17 -26.14
N LEU A 437 33.85 7.63 -25.91
CA LEU A 437 33.17 7.67 -24.63
C LEU A 437 33.72 6.54 -23.75
N VAL A 438 34.69 6.85 -22.89
CA VAL A 438 35.40 5.86 -22.08
C VAL A 438 34.71 5.61 -20.74
N PHE A 439 34.26 4.37 -20.52
CA PHE A 439 33.81 3.86 -19.24
C PHE A 439 34.98 3.15 -18.57
N ARG A 440 35.51 3.72 -17.47
CA ARG A 440 36.62 3.13 -16.72
C ARG A 440 36.08 2.14 -15.70
N LEU A 441 36.60 0.92 -15.71
CA LEU A 441 36.20 -0.10 -14.75
C LEU A 441 36.82 0.19 -13.36
N ARG A 442 36.10 -0.20 -12.30
CA ARG A 442 36.61 -0.16 -10.92
C ARG A 442 37.46 -1.38 -10.57
N GLN A 443 37.19 -2.49 -11.25
CA GLN A 443 37.89 -3.76 -11.14
C GLN A 443 37.77 -4.51 -12.48
N PRO A 444 38.60 -5.54 -12.74
CA PRO A 444 38.45 -6.37 -13.93
C PRO A 444 37.07 -7.04 -13.98
N GLU A 445 36.46 -7.07 -15.16
CA GLU A 445 35.12 -7.61 -15.39
C GLU A 445 35.13 -8.61 -16.54
N THR A 446 34.31 -9.66 -16.47
CA THR A 446 34.10 -10.59 -17.59
C THR A 446 32.73 -10.35 -18.20
N ILE A 447 32.71 -9.73 -19.37
CA ILE A 447 31.51 -9.24 -20.06
C ILE A 447 31.08 -10.24 -21.15
N ARG A 448 29.81 -10.63 -21.14
CA ARG A 448 29.22 -11.49 -22.17
C ARG A 448 28.41 -10.72 -23.20
N GLU A 449 27.90 -9.55 -22.85
CA GLU A 449 26.97 -8.81 -23.70
C GLU A 449 27.02 -7.31 -23.39
N ILE A 450 26.93 -6.49 -24.43
CA ILE A 450 26.86 -5.03 -24.33
C ILE A 450 25.56 -4.58 -24.99
N GLN A 451 24.78 -3.78 -24.27
CA GLN A 451 23.50 -3.25 -24.77
C GLN A 451 23.54 -1.73 -24.77
N ILE A 452 23.09 -1.12 -25.88
CA ILE A 452 23.06 0.34 -26.04
C ILE A 452 21.68 0.75 -26.55
N TRP A 453 21.05 1.71 -25.86
CA TRP A 453 19.83 2.36 -26.30
C TRP A 453 20.20 3.67 -27.01
N ASN A 454 19.88 3.75 -28.30
CA ASN A 454 20.00 4.97 -29.07
C ASN A 454 18.87 5.95 -28.72
N ASN A 455 18.93 7.18 -29.25
CA ASN A 455 17.91 8.20 -29.01
C ASN A 455 17.58 8.96 -30.30
N ASP A 456 16.28 9.11 -30.58
CA ASP A 456 15.73 9.82 -31.74
C ASP A 456 15.23 11.24 -31.43
N ALA A 457 15.46 11.76 -30.22
CA ALA A 457 15.19 13.18 -29.94
C ALA A 457 16.05 14.08 -30.86
N TYR A 458 17.27 13.65 -31.20
CA TYR A 458 18.22 14.33 -32.07
C TYR A 458 18.59 13.46 -33.28
N SER A 459 19.77 13.66 -33.85
CA SER A 459 20.33 12.73 -34.84
C SER A 459 20.64 11.39 -34.16
N THR A 460 20.54 10.29 -34.89
CA THR A 460 20.72 8.93 -34.34
C THR A 460 22.13 8.42 -34.67
N ILE A 461 22.81 7.79 -33.72
CA ILE A 461 24.09 7.13 -34.01
C ILE A 461 23.81 5.95 -34.96
N GLU A 462 24.65 5.74 -35.97
CA GLU A 462 24.50 4.62 -36.92
C GLU A 462 25.59 3.56 -36.71
N HIS A 463 26.86 3.97 -36.70
CA HIS A 463 27.98 3.05 -36.47
C HIS A 463 28.75 3.47 -35.22
N LEU A 464 28.98 2.49 -34.36
CA LEU A 464 29.69 2.67 -33.09
C LEU A 464 30.67 1.52 -32.92
N ASP A 465 31.95 1.82 -32.69
CA ASP A 465 32.94 0.80 -32.37
C ASP A 465 33.09 0.68 -30.85
N VAL A 466 33.03 -0.53 -30.34
CA VAL A 466 33.31 -0.88 -28.95
C VAL A 466 34.77 -1.32 -28.84
N ILE A 467 35.53 -0.59 -28.03
CA ILE A 467 36.96 -0.78 -27.83
C ILE A 467 37.18 -1.25 -26.40
N PHE A 468 37.93 -2.33 -26.22
CA PHE A 468 38.23 -2.91 -24.91
C PHE A 468 39.69 -2.62 -24.56
N ASP A 469 39.95 -2.09 -23.37
CA ASP A 469 41.30 -1.83 -22.85
C ASP A 469 42.19 -0.97 -23.77
N GLY A 470 41.56 -0.07 -24.54
CA GLY A 470 42.25 0.77 -25.52
C GLY A 470 42.75 0.05 -26.78
N ASP A 471 42.46 -1.25 -26.95
CA ASP A 471 42.86 -2.02 -28.13
C ASP A 471 41.95 -1.73 -29.33
N GLU A 472 42.26 -0.68 -30.08
CA GLU A 472 41.52 -0.31 -31.29
C GLU A 472 41.58 -1.38 -32.39
N ALA A 473 42.63 -2.20 -32.44
CA ALA A 473 42.79 -3.22 -33.47
C ALA A 473 41.76 -4.35 -33.34
N SER A 474 41.31 -4.61 -32.11
CA SER A 474 40.27 -5.61 -31.80
C SER A 474 38.89 -5.00 -31.56
N ALA A 475 38.67 -3.75 -32.00
CA ALA A 475 37.39 -3.08 -31.84
C ALA A 475 36.26 -3.85 -32.53
N ARG A 476 35.09 -3.87 -31.91
CA ARG A 476 33.88 -4.53 -32.45
C ARG A 476 32.87 -3.47 -32.88
N ARG A 477 32.40 -3.54 -34.12
CA ARG A 477 31.40 -2.59 -34.64
C ARG A 477 29.98 -3.00 -34.28
N MET A 478 29.19 -2.05 -33.78
CA MET A 478 27.74 -2.10 -33.66
C MET A 478 27.10 -1.22 -34.73
N VAL A 479 25.95 -1.66 -35.25
CA VAL A 479 25.06 -0.85 -36.07
C VAL A 479 23.82 -0.55 -35.25
N LEU A 480 23.63 0.71 -34.85
CA LEU A 480 22.49 1.08 -34.02
C LEU A 480 21.25 1.40 -34.87
N PRO A 481 20.05 1.07 -34.37
CA PRO A 481 18.79 1.32 -35.07
C PRO A 481 18.53 2.83 -35.23
N ASP A 482 17.81 3.20 -36.29
CA ASP A 482 17.33 4.57 -36.50
C ASP A 482 16.08 4.84 -35.65
N GLY A 483 16.26 4.92 -34.34
CA GLY A 483 15.16 5.04 -33.38
C GLY A 483 15.63 4.80 -31.95
N PRO A 484 14.73 4.92 -30.95
CA PRO A 484 15.05 4.76 -29.53
C PRO A 484 15.17 3.28 -29.08
N ALA A 485 15.44 2.37 -30.02
CA ALA A 485 15.50 0.95 -29.74
C ALA A 485 16.88 0.54 -29.17
N MET A 486 16.89 -0.59 -28.45
CA MET A 486 18.10 -1.22 -27.94
C MET A 486 18.75 -2.06 -29.05
N GLU A 487 20.09 -1.97 -29.14
CA GLU A 487 20.92 -2.92 -29.88
C GLU A 487 21.83 -3.66 -28.92
N SER A 488 22.06 -4.96 -29.18
CA SER A 488 22.90 -5.82 -28.37
C SER A 488 24.08 -6.39 -29.15
N MET A 489 25.25 -6.46 -28.51
CA MET A 489 26.42 -7.19 -28.98
C MET A 489 26.74 -8.31 -28.00
N THR A 490 26.54 -9.56 -28.41
CA THR A 490 27.04 -10.75 -27.69
C THR A 490 28.54 -10.94 -27.91
N LEU A 491 29.26 -11.26 -26.85
CA LEU A 491 30.67 -11.63 -26.83
C LEU A 491 30.76 -13.13 -26.53
N ASP A 492 31.00 -13.94 -27.56
CA ASP A 492 31.16 -15.38 -27.45
C ASP A 492 32.56 -15.80 -27.96
N PRO A 493 33.48 -16.27 -27.08
CA PRO A 493 33.29 -16.41 -25.63
C PRO A 493 33.23 -15.05 -24.89
N PRO A 494 32.71 -15.00 -23.65
CA PRO A 494 32.73 -13.79 -22.83
C PRO A 494 34.14 -13.20 -22.73
N ARG A 495 34.24 -11.87 -22.80
CA ARG A 495 35.51 -11.14 -22.83
C ARG A 495 35.85 -10.61 -21.45
N ARG A 496 37.04 -10.97 -20.96
CA ARG A 496 37.65 -10.33 -19.79
C ARG A 496 38.20 -8.95 -20.19
N VAL A 497 37.86 -7.94 -19.41
CA VAL A 497 38.23 -6.53 -19.61
C VAL A 497 38.89 -6.04 -18.33
N GLU A 498 40.08 -5.47 -18.43
CA GLU A 498 40.91 -5.15 -17.26
C GLU A 498 40.72 -3.71 -16.78
N THR A 499 40.50 -2.77 -17.69
CA THR A 499 40.61 -1.32 -17.43
C THR A 499 39.44 -0.50 -17.94
N SER A 500 38.97 -0.72 -19.17
CA SER A 500 37.97 0.17 -19.76
C SER A 500 37.24 -0.41 -20.97
N ILE A 501 36.01 0.08 -21.16
CA ILE A 501 35.22 -0.11 -22.37
C ILE A 501 34.94 1.27 -22.95
N ALA A 502 35.36 1.52 -24.18
CA ALA A 502 35.16 2.80 -24.87
C ALA A 502 34.21 2.64 -26.05
N LEU A 503 33.28 3.59 -26.18
CA LEU A 503 32.32 3.66 -27.28
C LEU A 503 32.75 4.77 -28.24
N ALA A 504 33.24 4.42 -29.43
CA ALA A 504 33.70 5.36 -30.44
C ALA A 504 32.64 5.53 -31.54
N ILE A 505 32.02 6.72 -31.60
CA ILE A 505 31.02 7.05 -32.62
C ILE A 505 31.71 7.23 -33.98
N ARG A 506 31.31 6.45 -34.97
CA ARG A 506 31.90 6.46 -36.32
C ARG A 506 31.04 7.15 -37.37
N SER A 507 29.71 7.05 -37.24
CA SER A 507 28.76 7.78 -38.09
C SER A 507 27.42 7.98 -37.39
N TRP A 508 26.63 8.93 -37.88
CA TRP A 508 25.28 9.23 -37.41
C TRP A 508 24.36 9.68 -38.56
N ARG A 509 23.06 9.42 -38.42
CA ARG A 509 22.02 9.82 -39.36
C ARG A 509 21.49 11.19 -38.94
N LYS A 510 21.62 12.18 -39.81
CA LYS A 510 21.21 13.56 -39.52
C LYS A 510 19.69 13.68 -39.54
N LYS A 511 19.11 14.19 -38.45
CA LYS A 511 17.66 14.44 -38.38
C LYS A 511 17.23 15.53 -39.35
N THR A 512 16.25 15.23 -40.21
CA THR A 512 15.69 16.19 -41.18
C THR A 512 14.64 17.11 -40.54
N GLY A 513 14.67 18.41 -40.86
CA GLY A 513 13.64 19.37 -40.43
C GLY A 513 13.85 20.03 -39.05
N GLY A 514 14.98 19.79 -38.38
CA GLY A 514 15.35 20.44 -37.11
C GLY A 514 16.16 21.73 -37.29
N ARG A 515 16.55 22.37 -36.17
CA ARG A 515 17.53 23.48 -36.21
C ARG A 515 18.87 22.96 -36.74
N PRO A 516 19.64 23.74 -37.52
CA PRO A 516 20.90 23.28 -38.12
C PRO A 516 21.90 22.69 -37.10
N GLN A 517 21.95 23.26 -35.90
CA GLN A 517 22.82 22.80 -34.81
C GLN A 517 22.45 21.38 -34.32
N SER A 518 21.20 20.95 -34.48
CA SER A 518 20.71 19.63 -34.06
C SER A 518 21.20 18.48 -34.95
N ALA A 519 21.76 18.78 -36.12
CA ALA A 519 22.34 17.78 -37.03
C ALA A 519 23.66 17.18 -36.51
N ASN A 520 24.31 17.88 -35.57
CA ASN A 520 25.59 17.53 -34.96
C ASN A 520 25.43 17.17 -33.47
N LEU A 521 24.21 16.79 -33.08
CA LEU A 521 23.86 16.37 -31.75
C LEU A 521 23.23 14.99 -31.84
N VAL A 522 23.79 14.04 -31.09
CA VAL A 522 23.25 12.70 -30.91
C VAL A 522 23.00 12.45 -29.43
N GLY A 523 22.35 11.34 -29.09
CA GLY A 523 22.20 10.94 -27.70
C GLY A 523 22.29 9.44 -27.49
N ILE A 524 22.65 9.06 -26.29
CA ILE A 524 22.55 7.69 -25.77
C ILE A 524 21.63 7.75 -24.57
N ASP A 525 20.58 6.93 -24.59
CA ASP A 525 19.65 6.83 -23.47
C ASP A 525 20.25 5.98 -22.36
N ASN A 526 20.80 4.80 -22.70
CA ASN A 526 21.41 3.88 -21.72
C ASN A 526 22.49 2.99 -22.32
N VAL A 527 23.41 2.56 -21.47
CA VAL A 527 24.44 1.55 -21.75
C VAL A 527 24.38 0.49 -20.64
N ARG A 528 24.50 -0.78 -21.02
CA ARG A 528 24.69 -1.89 -20.08
C ARG A 528 25.87 -2.76 -20.49
N PHE A 529 26.58 -3.26 -19.47
CA PHE A 529 27.67 -4.21 -19.63
C PHE A 529 27.30 -5.45 -18.83
N LEU A 530 26.69 -6.44 -19.48
CA LEU A 530 26.21 -7.63 -18.81
C LEU A 530 27.37 -8.61 -18.61
N ARG A 531 27.61 -8.93 -17.34
CA ARG A 531 28.62 -9.91 -16.93
C ARG A 531 28.25 -11.32 -17.41
N ALA A 532 29.27 -12.17 -17.53
CA ALA A 532 29.07 -13.60 -17.78
C ALA A 532 28.28 -14.25 -16.63
N GLU A 533 28.61 -13.87 -15.39
CA GLU A 533 28.02 -14.38 -14.15
C GLU A 533 27.77 -13.22 -13.18
N ARG A 534 26.83 -13.40 -12.25
CA ARG A 534 26.58 -12.44 -11.17
C ARG A 534 27.69 -12.53 -10.11
N PRO A 535 27.98 -11.44 -9.37
CA PRO A 535 28.96 -11.48 -8.27
C PRO A 535 28.57 -12.42 -7.11
N SER A 536 27.28 -12.78 -7.01
CA SER A 536 26.77 -13.69 -5.99
C SER A 536 25.47 -14.37 -6.43
N HIS A 537 24.99 -15.29 -5.60
CA HIS A 537 23.68 -15.93 -5.72
C HIS A 537 22.54 -15.11 -5.08
N GLY A 538 22.81 -13.88 -4.62
CA GLY A 538 21.80 -13.01 -4.03
C GLY A 538 20.65 -12.71 -4.99
N VAL A 539 19.44 -12.71 -4.47
CA VAL A 539 18.20 -12.38 -5.18
C VAL A 539 17.93 -10.89 -5.02
N PHE A 540 18.00 -10.16 -6.13
CA PHE A 540 17.79 -8.72 -6.18
C PHE A 540 16.29 -8.43 -6.17
N LEU A 541 15.78 -7.91 -5.04
CA LEU A 541 14.36 -7.57 -4.91
C LEU A 541 14.04 -6.33 -5.74
N ASP A 542 14.98 -5.40 -5.83
CA ASP A 542 14.91 -4.22 -6.68
C ASP A 542 16.05 -4.19 -7.70
N ARG A 543 15.84 -3.47 -8.80
CA ARG A 543 16.81 -3.37 -9.90
C ARG A 543 18.11 -2.69 -9.50
N ALA A 544 18.07 -1.70 -8.63
CA ALA A 544 19.26 -0.90 -8.32
C ALA A 544 20.23 -1.64 -7.39
N GLY A 545 19.74 -2.60 -6.60
CA GLY A 545 20.52 -3.37 -5.64
C GLY A 545 20.51 -2.78 -4.23
N GLY A 546 19.44 -2.10 -3.84
CA GLY A 546 19.25 -1.59 -2.47
C GLY A 546 18.60 -2.60 -1.53
N LEU A 547 17.90 -3.59 -2.07
CA LEU A 547 17.23 -4.67 -1.38
C LEU A 547 17.68 -5.99 -2.02
N VAL A 548 18.54 -6.74 -1.33
CA VAL A 548 19.09 -8.01 -1.84
C VAL A 548 18.99 -9.09 -0.77
N ALA A 549 18.31 -10.19 -1.10
CA ALA A 549 18.15 -11.34 -0.23
C ALA A 549 19.20 -12.41 -0.54
N PHE A 550 19.82 -12.97 0.50
CA PHE A 550 20.73 -14.10 0.42
C PHE A 550 20.11 -15.25 1.20
N ASP A 551 19.44 -16.13 0.46
CA ASP A 551 18.60 -17.17 1.02
C ASP A 551 19.41 -18.27 1.70
N ARG A 552 18.88 -18.72 2.85
CA ARG A 552 19.36 -19.89 3.57
C ARG A 552 18.17 -20.70 4.06
N GLY A 553 17.62 -21.52 3.17
CA GLY A 553 16.40 -22.28 3.43
C GLY A 553 15.17 -21.37 3.49
N ARG A 554 14.51 -21.28 4.65
CA ARG A 554 13.37 -20.36 4.89
C ARG A 554 13.79 -19.01 5.51
N GLY A 555 15.04 -18.93 5.95
CA GLY A 555 15.66 -17.74 6.53
C GLY A 555 16.72 -17.17 5.61
N GLY A 556 17.54 -16.26 6.12
CA GLY A 556 18.65 -15.70 5.35
C GLY A 556 19.15 -14.35 5.83
N LEU A 557 19.93 -13.70 4.97
CA LEU A 557 20.42 -12.34 5.14
C LEU A 557 19.69 -11.41 4.16
N LEU A 558 19.14 -10.30 4.65
CA LEU A 558 18.63 -9.23 3.81
C LEU A 558 19.58 -8.02 3.92
N LEU A 559 20.13 -7.58 2.80
CA LEU A 559 20.65 -6.23 2.69
C LEU A 559 19.47 -5.27 2.51
N ASN A 560 19.29 -4.34 3.45
CA ASN A 560 18.24 -3.35 3.44
C ASN A 560 18.83 -1.92 3.43
N GLN A 561 18.86 -1.28 2.26
CA GLN A 561 19.45 0.04 2.12
C GLN A 561 18.43 1.18 2.13
N ILE A 562 17.18 0.96 2.58
CA ILE A 562 16.17 2.01 2.66
C ILE A 562 16.74 3.21 3.42
N LYS A 563 16.80 4.37 2.74
CA LYS A 563 17.35 5.58 3.34
C LYS A 563 16.24 6.32 4.06
N PHE A 564 16.20 6.21 5.37
CA PHE A 564 15.34 7.05 6.20
C PHE A 564 15.96 8.42 6.39
N LEU A 565 15.13 9.46 6.32
CA LEU A 565 15.49 10.84 6.65
C LEU A 565 14.69 11.27 7.89
N ASP A 566 15.29 12.13 8.73
CA ASP A 566 14.55 12.74 9.84
C ASP A 566 13.37 13.58 9.34
N GLU A 567 13.62 14.37 8.30
CA GLU A 567 12.62 15.16 7.60
C GLU A 567 12.61 14.75 6.12
N GLU A 568 11.55 14.05 5.72
CA GLU A 568 11.35 13.66 4.33
C GLU A 568 10.79 14.84 3.52
N PRO A 569 11.48 15.30 2.44
CA PRO A 569 10.99 16.42 1.63
C PRO A 569 9.63 16.18 0.98
N VAL A 570 9.25 14.92 0.80
CA VAL A 570 7.95 14.50 0.28
C VAL A 570 7.32 13.56 1.29
N ALA A 571 6.29 14.02 2.01
CA ALA A 571 5.63 13.23 3.07
C ALA A 571 5.14 11.85 2.60
N ALA A 572 4.68 11.73 1.35
CA ALA A 572 4.29 10.44 0.78
C ALA A 572 5.45 9.43 0.70
N ASN A 573 6.69 9.89 0.51
CA ASN A 573 7.86 9.01 0.48
C ASN A 573 8.17 8.45 1.87
N ALA A 574 7.97 9.24 2.93
CA ALA A 574 8.11 8.77 4.31
C ALA A 574 7.19 7.58 4.59
N ALA A 575 5.90 7.75 4.27
CA ALA A 575 4.88 6.71 4.47
C ALA A 575 5.21 5.44 3.66
N LYS A 576 5.63 5.61 2.39
CA LYS A 576 6.03 4.47 1.53
C LYS A 576 7.24 3.71 2.06
N LYS A 577 8.29 4.40 2.52
CA LYS A 577 9.49 3.75 3.10
C LYS A 577 9.16 2.99 4.38
N THR A 578 8.32 3.55 5.24
CA THR A 578 7.83 2.86 6.44
C THR A 578 6.97 1.64 6.07
N ALA A 579 6.10 1.75 5.06
CA ALA A 579 5.28 0.64 4.56
C ALA A 579 6.13 -0.48 3.92
N LEU A 580 7.18 -0.10 3.18
CA LEU A 580 8.15 -1.01 2.60
C LEU A 580 8.87 -1.81 3.69
N LEU A 581 9.41 -1.15 4.72
CA LEU A 581 10.02 -1.84 5.87
C LEU A 581 9.02 -2.74 6.61
N LYS A 582 7.80 -2.25 6.86
CA LYS A 582 6.72 -3.04 7.49
C LYS A 582 6.45 -4.33 6.73
N THR A 583 6.37 -4.26 5.40
CA THR A 583 6.09 -5.41 4.54
C THR A 583 7.23 -6.41 4.57
N LEU A 584 8.49 -5.94 4.49
CA LEU A 584 9.67 -6.80 4.62
C LEU A 584 9.66 -7.55 5.97
N LEU A 585 9.44 -6.85 7.08
CA LEU A 585 9.40 -7.46 8.42
C LEU A 585 8.27 -8.47 8.55
N ARG A 586 7.06 -8.16 8.07
CA ARG A 586 5.95 -9.11 8.06
C ARG A 586 6.30 -10.35 7.26
N ASN A 587 6.89 -10.19 6.08
CA ASN A 587 7.28 -11.31 5.23
C ASN A 587 8.46 -12.13 5.80
N MET A 588 9.16 -11.63 6.83
CA MET A 588 10.11 -12.38 7.67
C MET A 588 9.43 -13.13 8.84
N GLY A 589 8.11 -13.04 8.98
CA GLY A 589 7.34 -13.65 10.08
C GLY A 589 7.22 -12.79 11.33
N VAL A 590 7.49 -11.49 11.24
CA VAL A 590 7.32 -10.54 12.36
C VAL A 590 5.87 -10.05 12.39
N GLY A 591 5.21 -10.20 13.55
CA GLY A 591 3.85 -9.71 13.76
C GLY A 591 3.75 -8.19 13.85
N SER A 592 2.52 -7.65 13.86
CA SER A 592 2.27 -6.22 14.03
C SER A 592 1.21 -5.92 15.10
N ARG A 593 1.41 -4.84 15.87
CA ARG A 593 0.38 -4.27 16.75
C ARG A 593 -0.83 -3.77 15.96
N SER A 594 -0.66 -3.38 14.71
CA SER A 594 -1.75 -2.88 13.85
C SER A 594 -2.81 -3.94 13.50
N ALA A 595 -2.56 -5.21 13.79
CA ALA A 595 -3.58 -6.26 13.72
C ALA A 595 -4.67 -6.06 14.80
N ALA A 596 -4.38 -5.38 15.90
CA ALA A 596 -5.36 -5.10 16.95
C ALA A 596 -6.36 -4.03 16.48
N VAL A 597 -7.49 -4.48 15.95
CA VAL A 597 -8.63 -3.60 15.61
C VAL A 597 -9.62 -3.65 16.75
N ALA A 598 -9.96 -2.50 17.34
CA ALA A 598 -11.04 -2.39 18.32
C ALA A 598 -12.39 -2.69 17.66
N VAL A 599 -12.95 -3.87 17.87
CA VAL A 599 -14.26 -4.26 17.34
C VAL A 599 -15.29 -4.21 18.45
N PRO A 600 -16.28 -3.30 18.36
CA PRO A 600 -17.29 -3.20 19.39
C PRO A 600 -18.04 -4.50 19.66
N GLY A 601 -18.28 -4.79 20.94
CA GLY A 601 -18.94 -6.01 21.40
C GLY A 601 -18.07 -7.27 21.39
N LEU A 602 -16.85 -7.24 20.85
CA LEU A 602 -15.99 -8.41 20.70
C LEU A 602 -14.74 -8.35 21.59
N ASN A 603 -13.81 -7.44 21.28
CA ASN A 603 -12.47 -7.41 21.87
C ASN A 603 -12.14 -6.03 22.49
N VAL A 604 -13.16 -5.32 22.98
CA VAL A 604 -12.99 -3.98 23.56
C VAL A 604 -13.55 -3.95 24.97
N ARG A 605 -12.71 -3.55 25.92
CA ARG A 605 -13.13 -3.12 27.26
C ARG A 605 -13.44 -1.63 27.21
N TYR A 606 -14.62 -1.27 27.71
CA TYR A 606 -15.11 0.10 27.68
C TYR A 606 -14.93 0.82 29.00
N ARG A 607 -14.58 2.10 28.91
CA ARG A 607 -14.62 3.04 30.03
C ARG A 607 -15.37 4.31 29.62
N PRO A 608 -16.65 4.45 29.99
CA PRO A 608 -17.39 5.69 29.78
C PRO A 608 -16.71 6.88 30.45
N ILE A 609 -16.77 8.04 29.82
CA ILE A 609 -16.27 9.31 30.36
C ILE A 609 -17.45 10.11 30.91
N ASP A 610 -17.27 10.66 32.10
CA ASP A 610 -18.25 11.57 32.69
C ASP A 610 -18.17 12.94 32.00
N ILE A 611 -19.27 13.36 31.38
CA ILE A 611 -19.39 14.64 30.67
C ILE A 611 -20.36 15.60 31.38
N THR A 612 -20.85 15.24 32.56
CA THR A 612 -21.93 15.94 33.28
C THR A 612 -21.70 17.44 33.38
N ASP A 613 -20.52 17.87 33.80
CA ASP A 613 -20.21 19.29 34.05
C ASP A 613 -20.22 20.15 32.78
N TRP A 614 -20.23 19.53 31.59
CA TRP A 614 -20.30 20.21 30.30
C TRP A 614 -21.70 20.17 29.67
N CYS A 615 -22.65 19.41 30.24
CA CYS A 615 -24.00 19.34 29.70
C CYS A 615 -24.69 20.71 29.80
N ASN A 616 -25.24 21.17 28.68
CA ASN A 616 -25.84 22.50 28.54
C ASN A 616 -27.26 22.47 27.94
N GLN A 617 -27.75 21.29 27.54
CA GLN A 617 -29.08 21.11 26.98
C GLN A 617 -29.73 19.78 27.46
N TYR A 618 -31.06 19.73 27.41
CA TYR A 618 -31.85 18.54 27.77
C TYR A 618 -32.12 17.67 26.55
N ARG A 619 -32.17 16.34 26.69
CA ARG A 619 -32.58 15.41 25.62
C ARG A 619 -34.09 15.40 25.39
N ALA A 620 -34.87 15.75 26.41
CA ALA A 620 -36.32 15.81 26.38
C ALA A 620 -36.82 17.17 26.88
N ALA A 621 -37.96 17.63 26.35
CA ALA A 621 -38.59 18.84 26.86
C ALA A 621 -38.96 18.68 28.35
N ARG A 622 -38.57 19.65 29.19
CA ARG A 622 -38.77 19.59 30.65
C ARG A 622 -39.10 20.98 31.21
N GLY A 623 -40.12 21.07 32.07
CA GLY A 623 -40.43 22.30 32.82
C GLY A 623 -40.72 23.55 31.97
N GLY A 624 -41.24 23.38 30.74
CA GLY A 624 -41.50 24.49 29.81
C GLY A 624 -40.29 24.95 28.98
N VAL A 625 -39.13 24.31 29.16
CA VAL A 625 -37.95 24.50 28.32
C VAL A 625 -37.99 23.51 27.17
N ALA A 626 -37.87 24.01 25.93
CA ALA A 626 -37.76 23.17 24.74
C ALA A 626 -36.46 22.37 24.81
N GLY A 627 -36.57 21.05 24.75
CA GLY A 627 -35.42 20.15 24.79
C GLY A 627 -34.71 20.07 23.44
N TRP A 628 -33.55 19.45 23.48
CA TRP A 628 -32.75 18.98 22.36
C TRP A 628 -32.31 20.14 21.47
N PHE A 629 -32.62 20.13 20.18
CA PHE A 629 -32.33 21.26 19.28
C PHE A 629 -33.38 22.38 19.34
N GLY A 630 -34.11 22.52 20.46
CA GLY A 630 -35.13 23.55 20.67
C GLY A 630 -36.52 23.19 20.13
N SER A 631 -36.82 21.91 19.94
CA SER A 631 -38.15 21.42 19.53
C SER A 631 -38.94 20.94 20.74
N ALA A 632 -40.24 21.27 20.79
CA ALA A 632 -41.12 20.81 21.87
C ALA A 632 -41.70 19.42 21.61
N ASP A 633 -41.90 19.05 20.34
CA ASP A 633 -42.62 17.84 19.93
C ASP A 633 -41.70 16.70 19.43
N ASP A 634 -40.47 17.05 19.03
CA ASP A 634 -39.49 16.10 18.54
C ASP A 634 -38.24 16.16 19.43
N ASP A 635 -38.03 15.13 20.24
CA ASP A 635 -36.93 15.04 21.19
C ASP A 635 -36.41 13.60 21.35
N LEU A 636 -35.43 13.38 22.23
CA LEU A 636 -34.83 12.07 22.52
C LEU A 636 -35.32 11.47 23.84
N ARG A 637 -36.55 11.74 24.30
CA ARG A 637 -37.08 11.16 25.55
C ARG A 637 -37.11 9.64 25.59
N ALA A 638 -37.13 8.99 24.42
CA ALA A 638 -37.13 7.54 24.29
C ALA A 638 -35.73 6.93 24.47
N LEU A 639 -34.67 7.73 24.49
CA LEU A 639 -33.31 7.27 24.74
C LEU A 639 -33.11 7.11 26.26
N PRO A 640 -32.90 5.89 26.79
CA PRO A 640 -32.70 5.69 28.22
C PRO A 640 -31.48 6.47 28.75
N GLY A 641 -31.58 7.01 29.95
CA GLY A 641 -30.42 7.48 30.72
C GLY A 641 -29.67 6.30 31.37
N GLY A 642 -28.46 6.57 31.86
CA GLY A 642 -27.61 5.62 32.56
C GLY A 642 -26.71 4.82 31.63
N GLU A 643 -26.15 3.73 32.17
CA GLU A 643 -25.34 2.80 31.40
C GLU A 643 -26.20 1.99 30.43
N GLY A 644 -25.81 1.97 29.16
CA GLY A 644 -26.50 1.23 28.11
C GLY A 644 -25.56 0.87 26.97
N ARG A 645 -25.88 -0.24 26.27
CA ARG A 645 -25.17 -0.63 25.05
C ARG A 645 -25.90 -0.07 23.83
N TYR A 646 -25.18 0.70 23.02
CA TYR A 646 -25.68 1.30 21.78
C TYR A 646 -24.66 1.01 20.67
N GLY A 647 -25.07 0.30 19.62
CA GLY A 647 -24.15 -0.18 18.58
C GLY A 647 -22.99 -1.04 19.12
N ASP A 648 -23.31 -1.92 20.08
CA ASP A 648 -22.40 -2.79 20.85
C ASP A 648 -21.35 -2.09 21.74
N VAL A 649 -21.35 -0.76 21.78
CA VAL A 649 -20.50 0.05 22.66
C VAL A 649 -21.24 0.36 23.96
N LEU A 650 -20.57 0.16 25.11
CA LEU A 650 -21.08 0.59 26.41
C LEU A 650 -20.91 2.10 26.56
N TYR A 651 -22.00 2.84 26.65
CA TYR A 651 -22.01 4.26 26.98
C TYR A 651 -22.65 4.47 28.35
N SER A 652 -22.27 5.56 29.02
CA SER A 652 -23.01 6.12 30.15
C SER A 652 -23.64 7.42 29.67
N ILE A 653 -24.96 7.41 29.50
CA ILE A 653 -25.73 8.61 29.17
C ILE A 653 -26.13 9.26 30.50
N VAL A 654 -25.92 10.56 30.61
CA VAL A 654 -26.25 11.32 31.80
C VAL A 654 -27.72 11.11 32.19
N ASP A 655 -27.98 10.69 33.43
CA ASP A 655 -29.31 10.44 33.97
C ASP A 655 -29.49 11.14 35.32
N TYR A 656 -30.44 12.06 35.38
CA TYR A 656 -30.82 12.75 36.60
C TYR A 656 -32.32 12.60 36.85
N ALA A 657 -32.67 11.47 37.46
CA ALA A 657 -34.01 11.18 37.95
C ALA A 657 -34.49 12.16 39.05
N THR A 658 -33.57 12.85 39.75
CA THR A 658 -33.88 13.60 40.98
C THR A 658 -33.61 15.12 40.93
N ALA A 659 -32.99 15.66 39.88
CA ALA A 659 -32.79 17.12 39.71
C ALA A 659 -32.88 17.53 38.21
N PRO A 660 -33.43 18.72 37.89
CA PRO A 660 -33.52 19.21 36.51
C PRO A 660 -32.19 19.85 36.10
N VAL A 661 -31.20 19.03 35.76
CA VAL A 661 -29.95 19.49 35.15
C VAL A 661 -29.85 18.98 33.71
N PRO A 662 -29.16 19.71 32.81
CA PRO A 662 -28.95 19.26 31.44
C PRO A 662 -28.25 17.90 31.36
N ASP A 663 -28.52 17.13 30.29
CA ASP A 663 -28.06 15.75 30.11
C ASP A 663 -27.46 15.47 28.71
N CYS A 664 -27.13 16.53 27.96
CA CYS A 664 -26.32 16.47 26.74
C CYS A 664 -25.59 17.79 26.48
N ILE A 665 -24.62 17.75 25.58
CA ILE A 665 -23.87 18.93 25.12
C ILE A 665 -24.33 19.28 23.70
N VAL A 666 -24.82 20.50 23.49
CA VAL A 666 -25.16 21.04 22.17
C VAL A 666 -24.32 22.28 21.92
N LEU A 667 -23.66 22.35 20.75
CA LEU A 667 -22.84 23.53 20.42
C LEU A 667 -23.73 24.73 20.03
N GLY A 668 -23.50 25.87 20.67
CA GLY A 668 -24.12 27.16 20.39
C GLY A 668 -23.33 28.01 19.39
N GLY A 669 -23.85 29.21 19.10
CA GLY A 669 -23.20 30.17 18.18
C GLY A 669 -23.24 29.75 16.70
N LEU A 670 -23.92 28.65 16.37
CA LEU A 670 -24.12 28.15 15.01
C LEU A 670 -25.50 28.55 14.49
N LYS A 671 -25.64 28.61 13.18
CA LYS A 671 -26.91 28.93 12.54
C LYS A 671 -27.98 27.92 12.96
N ARG A 672 -29.07 28.42 13.55
CA ARG A 672 -30.20 27.66 14.13
C ARG A 672 -29.85 26.82 15.37
N SER A 673 -28.75 27.10 16.06
CA SER A 673 -28.56 26.56 17.41
C SER A 673 -29.52 27.23 18.40
N PRO A 674 -29.96 26.53 19.47
CA PRO A 674 -30.67 27.17 20.57
C PRO A 674 -29.88 28.36 21.15
N GLU A 675 -30.60 29.37 21.66
CA GLU A 675 -29.99 30.55 22.28
C GLU A 675 -29.31 30.23 23.61
N GLY A 676 -28.25 30.99 23.94
CA GLY A 676 -27.58 30.90 25.24
C GLY A 676 -26.64 29.71 25.44
N LEU A 677 -26.47 28.84 24.43
CA LEU A 677 -25.53 27.71 24.49
C LEU A 677 -24.08 28.14 24.21
N ALA A 678 -23.14 27.48 24.88
CA ALA A 678 -21.70 27.68 24.66
C ALA A 678 -21.28 27.19 23.27
N SER A 679 -20.37 27.92 22.60
CA SER A 679 -19.86 27.54 21.28
C SER A 679 -18.86 26.39 21.29
N GLU A 680 -18.35 26.02 22.45
CA GLU A 680 -17.33 25.00 22.66
C GLU A 680 -17.48 24.35 24.05
N ALA A 681 -17.12 23.08 24.16
CA ALA A 681 -16.99 22.39 25.44
C ALA A 681 -15.55 21.90 25.57
N LYS A 682 -14.73 22.59 26.36
CA LYS A 682 -13.28 22.36 26.47
C LYS A 682 -12.89 21.66 27.77
N GLY A 683 -11.84 20.85 27.72
CA GLY A 683 -11.20 20.28 28.89
C GLY A 683 -11.97 19.14 29.56
N ILE A 684 -12.77 18.38 28.81
CA ILE A 684 -13.46 17.18 29.34
C ILE A 684 -12.38 16.19 29.79
N PRO A 685 -12.28 15.85 31.08
CA PRO A 685 -11.15 15.09 31.63
C PRO A 685 -11.20 13.64 31.19
N VAL A 686 -10.05 13.13 30.75
CA VAL A 686 -9.89 11.72 30.36
C VAL A 686 -8.94 11.01 31.32
N LYS A 687 -7.69 11.52 31.44
CA LYS A 687 -6.63 11.02 32.33
C LYS A 687 -6.45 9.51 32.23
N ALA A 688 -6.39 9.02 31.00
CA ALA A 688 -6.28 7.60 30.69
C ALA A 688 -5.66 7.38 29.31
N ARG A 689 -5.05 6.21 29.13
CA ARG A 689 -4.70 5.68 27.81
C ARG A 689 -5.91 4.94 27.23
N ALA A 690 -5.98 4.88 25.91
CA ALA A 690 -7.02 4.17 25.18
C ALA A 690 -6.51 3.81 23.78
N ASP A 691 -6.92 2.67 23.24
CA ASP A 691 -6.64 2.27 21.85
C ASP A 691 -7.63 2.91 20.86
N ALA A 692 -8.87 3.15 21.33
CA ALA A 692 -9.92 3.75 20.53
C ALA A 692 -10.82 4.68 21.36
N LEU A 693 -11.48 5.61 20.68
CA LEU A 693 -12.50 6.50 21.24
C LEU A 693 -13.82 6.28 20.53
N PHE A 694 -14.91 6.37 21.29
CA PHE A 694 -16.27 6.24 20.82
C PHE A 694 -17.09 7.45 21.22
N PHE A 695 -17.76 8.07 20.23
CA PHE A 695 -18.57 9.26 20.42
C PHE A 695 -20.01 8.95 20.03
N LEU A 696 -20.94 9.03 20.99
CA LEU A 696 -22.37 8.95 20.71
C LEU A 696 -22.89 10.37 20.47
N HIS A 697 -23.24 10.68 19.23
CA HIS A 697 -23.59 12.05 18.83
C HIS A 697 -24.72 12.10 17.81
N ALA A 698 -25.27 13.29 17.60
CA ALA A 698 -26.32 13.58 16.65
C ALA A 698 -26.16 14.98 16.06
N ALA A 699 -26.85 15.29 14.97
CA ALA A 699 -26.80 16.63 14.38
C ALA A 699 -28.14 17.12 13.83
N ASN A 700 -28.46 18.39 14.10
CA ASN A 700 -29.53 19.11 13.42
C ASN A 700 -29.02 19.76 12.13
N VAL A 701 -29.10 19.00 11.04
CA VAL A 701 -28.68 19.41 9.71
C VAL A 701 -29.77 20.28 9.09
N HIS A 702 -29.47 21.56 8.90
CA HIS A 702 -30.42 22.50 8.30
C HIS A 702 -30.09 22.85 6.85
N ARG A 703 -28.91 22.46 6.35
CA ARG A 703 -28.55 22.47 4.93
C ARG A 703 -27.96 21.10 4.53
N PRO A 704 -28.81 20.13 4.12
CA PRO A 704 -28.36 18.84 3.62
C PRO A 704 -27.47 18.96 2.38
N ILE A 705 -26.72 17.90 2.07
CA ILE A 705 -25.88 17.83 0.87
C ILE A 705 -26.79 17.58 -0.35
N SER A 706 -26.72 18.46 -1.34
CA SER A 706 -27.53 18.30 -2.57
C SER A 706 -26.99 17.19 -3.47
N GLU A 707 -27.80 16.68 -4.40
CA GLU A 707 -27.34 15.70 -5.39
C GLU A 707 -26.18 16.24 -6.26
N ASP A 708 -26.21 17.52 -6.61
CA ASP A 708 -25.10 18.19 -7.32
C ASP A 708 -23.82 18.22 -6.48
N GLU A 709 -23.90 18.55 -5.19
CA GLU A 709 -22.76 18.54 -4.28
C GLU A 709 -22.20 17.10 -4.14
N ARG A 710 -23.07 16.11 -3.98
CA ARG A 710 -22.72 14.69 -3.88
C ARG A 710 -22.04 14.19 -5.16
N GLY A 711 -22.55 14.59 -6.33
CA GLY A 711 -21.95 14.27 -7.64
C GLY A 711 -20.55 14.86 -7.83
N ARG A 712 -20.25 16.00 -7.20
CA ARG A 712 -18.96 16.68 -7.28
C ARG A 712 -17.91 16.18 -6.29
N VAL A 713 -18.24 15.31 -5.33
CA VAL A 713 -17.28 14.78 -4.34
C VAL A 713 -16.07 14.12 -5.01
N ASN A 714 -16.28 13.45 -6.15
CA ASN A 714 -15.23 12.78 -6.91
C ASN A 714 -14.82 13.52 -8.20
N ASP A 715 -15.25 14.77 -8.38
CA ASP A 715 -14.89 15.58 -9.56
C ASP A 715 -13.43 16.06 -9.47
N LYS A 716 -12.63 15.78 -10.50
CA LYS A 716 -11.19 16.13 -10.52
C LYS A 716 -10.92 17.63 -10.70
N LYS A 717 -11.86 18.38 -11.29
CA LYS A 717 -11.71 19.81 -11.62
C LYS A 717 -12.33 20.70 -10.55
N ARG A 718 -13.45 20.29 -9.96
CA ARG A 718 -14.19 21.06 -8.95
C ARG A 718 -14.68 20.14 -7.82
N PRO A 719 -13.75 19.51 -7.08
CA PRO A 719 -14.11 18.59 -6.01
C PRO A 719 -14.93 19.30 -4.94
N PHE A 720 -16.00 18.66 -4.48
CA PHE A 720 -16.75 19.09 -3.31
C PHE A 720 -16.22 18.35 -2.07
N ILE A 721 -15.73 19.10 -1.08
CA ILE A 721 -15.28 18.55 0.19
C ILE A 721 -16.50 18.46 1.11
N LEU A 722 -16.74 17.27 1.68
CA LEU A 722 -17.84 17.09 2.63
C LEU A 722 -17.65 18.00 3.86
N PRO A 723 -18.71 18.68 4.34
CA PRO A 723 -18.59 19.62 5.46
C PRO A 723 -18.16 18.95 6.77
N GLU A 724 -17.17 19.54 7.45
CA GLU A 724 -16.83 19.23 8.83
C GLU A 724 -17.80 19.99 9.74
N VAL A 725 -18.70 19.28 10.43
CA VAL A 725 -19.75 19.91 11.26
C VAL A 725 -19.40 19.98 12.74
N ALA A 726 -18.45 19.18 13.19
CA ALA A 726 -17.89 19.23 14.54
C ALA A 726 -16.45 18.70 14.52
N ARG A 727 -15.72 18.90 15.62
CA ARG A 727 -14.37 18.37 15.81
C ARG A 727 -14.15 17.99 17.28
N TYR A 728 -13.54 16.83 17.49
CA TYR A 728 -12.98 16.47 18.78
C TYR A 728 -11.48 16.76 18.78
N ARG A 729 -10.98 17.51 19.76
CA ARG A 729 -9.54 17.75 19.94
C ARG A 729 -9.04 16.98 21.15
N LEU A 730 -8.12 16.06 20.92
CA LEU A 730 -7.44 15.31 21.97
C LEU A 730 -6.23 16.11 22.45
N HIS A 731 -6.09 16.27 23.76
CA HIS A 731 -4.89 16.80 24.41
C HIS A 731 -4.16 15.68 25.13
N TYR A 732 -2.89 15.46 24.79
CA TYR A 732 -2.07 14.41 25.40
C TYR A 732 -1.20 14.97 26.52
N ALA A 733 -0.88 14.13 27.51
CA ALA A 733 -0.11 14.51 28.69
C ALA A 733 1.32 15.00 28.39
N ASP A 734 1.84 14.77 27.18
CA ASP A 734 3.13 15.29 26.72
C ASP A 734 3.03 16.63 25.97
N GLY A 735 1.86 17.25 25.97
CA GLY A 735 1.60 18.57 25.38
C GLY A 735 1.25 18.55 23.89
N GLN A 736 1.24 17.39 23.21
CA GLN A 736 0.78 17.32 21.83
C GLN A 736 -0.74 17.25 21.73
N THR A 737 -1.29 17.53 20.55
CA THR A 737 -2.73 17.46 20.28
C THR A 737 -3.04 16.70 18.98
N ALA A 738 -4.26 16.15 18.88
CA ALA A 738 -4.77 15.56 17.65
C ALA A 738 -6.24 15.96 17.41
N ASP A 739 -6.54 16.35 16.17
CA ASP A 739 -7.89 16.77 15.75
C ASP A 739 -8.61 15.63 15.01
N ILE A 740 -9.84 15.35 15.43
CA ILE A 740 -10.72 14.32 14.89
C ILE A 740 -11.97 15.01 14.30
N PRO A 741 -12.09 15.12 12.96
CA PRO A 741 -13.21 15.80 12.33
C PRO A 741 -14.47 14.93 12.27
N VAL A 742 -15.63 15.52 12.51
CA VAL A 742 -16.96 14.93 12.30
C VAL A 742 -17.51 15.43 10.97
N ILE A 743 -17.53 14.55 9.97
CA ILE A 743 -17.91 14.89 8.59
C ILE A 743 -19.37 14.53 8.34
N LEU A 744 -20.14 15.47 7.80
CA LEU A 744 -21.55 15.27 7.46
C LEU A 744 -21.72 14.17 6.40
N GLU A 745 -22.71 13.29 6.61
CA GLU A 745 -23.03 12.07 5.85
C GLU A 745 -21.96 10.96 5.87
N LYS A 746 -20.84 11.18 6.57
CA LYS A 746 -19.80 10.17 6.78
C LYS A 746 -19.78 9.68 8.23
N HIS A 747 -19.83 10.61 9.19
CA HIS A 747 -19.75 10.32 10.64
C HIS A 747 -21.04 10.66 11.39
N VAL A 748 -21.91 11.46 10.77
CA VAL A 748 -23.20 11.89 11.31
C VAL A 748 -24.12 12.30 10.18
N ASP A 749 -25.43 12.10 10.33
CA ASP A 749 -26.45 12.65 9.43
C ASP A 749 -27.52 13.38 10.26
N HIS A 750 -28.54 13.93 9.61
CA HIS A 750 -29.66 14.53 10.29
C HIS A 750 -30.31 13.54 11.26
N TRP A 751 -30.53 13.99 12.50
CA TRP A 751 -31.10 13.18 13.56
C TRP A 751 -32.57 12.79 13.32
N LEU A 752 -33.30 13.48 12.43
CA LEU A 752 -34.67 13.12 12.02
C LEU A 752 -34.69 12.51 10.62
N LEU A 753 -35.10 11.26 10.53
CA LEU A 753 -35.22 10.50 9.30
C LEU A 753 -36.69 10.32 8.93
N SER A 754 -37.15 10.99 7.86
CA SER A 754 -38.52 10.87 7.38
C SER A 754 -38.60 9.95 6.16
N GLY A 755 -39.36 8.86 6.27
CA GLY A 755 -39.60 7.93 5.17
C GLY A 755 -38.41 7.05 4.79
N ARG A 756 -37.39 6.97 5.65
CA ARG A 756 -36.21 6.09 5.47
C ARG A 756 -35.81 5.45 6.80
N GLU A 757 -35.27 4.24 6.72
CA GLU A 757 -34.73 3.54 7.87
C GLU A 757 -33.37 4.12 8.29
N PRO A 758 -33.05 4.16 9.60
CA PRO A 758 -31.70 4.42 10.08
C PRO A 758 -30.74 3.37 9.53
N ALA A 759 -29.58 3.82 9.04
CA ALA A 759 -28.55 2.96 8.49
C ALA A 759 -27.17 3.41 8.98
N ALA A 760 -26.21 2.51 8.99
CA ALA A 760 -24.81 2.86 9.23
C ALA A 760 -24.29 3.80 8.14
N LEU A 761 -23.39 4.69 8.54
CA LEU A 761 -22.61 5.58 7.69
C LEU A 761 -21.19 5.05 7.56
N GLU A 762 -20.41 5.59 6.62
CA GLU A 762 -19.04 5.16 6.35
C GLU A 762 -18.14 5.09 7.60
N GLY A 763 -18.30 6.01 8.56
CA GLY A 763 -17.52 6.05 9.80
C GLY A 763 -18.33 6.10 11.09
N ALA A 764 -19.63 5.78 11.06
CA ALA A 764 -20.44 5.73 12.27
C ALA A 764 -21.65 4.78 12.13
N ASP A 765 -22.02 4.10 13.21
CA ASP A 765 -23.23 3.26 13.24
C ASP A 765 -24.45 4.06 13.67
N ALA A 766 -25.62 3.72 13.13
CA ALA A 766 -26.90 4.12 13.72
C ALA A 766 -27.15 3.34 15.03
N ALA A 767 -26.45 3.76 16.09
CA ALA A 767 -26.34 3.03 17.36
C ALA A 767 -27.62 3.04 18.20
N TRP A 768 -28.47 4.03 18.00
CA TRP A 768 -29.79 4.09 18.59
C TRP A 768 -30.79 4.73 17.62
N SER A 769 -32.01 4.22 17.61
CA SER A 769 -33.11 4.88 16.93
C SER A 769 -34.44 4.62 17.62
N SER A 770 -35.40 5.53 17.43
CA SER A 770 -36.77 5.36 17.91
C SER A 770 -37.75 6.02 16.95
N SER A 771 -38.95 5.43 16.81
CA SER A 771 -40.04 6.07 16.10
C SER A 771 -40.54 7.29 16.88
N LEU A 772 -40.68 8.42 16.19
CA LEU A 772 -41.41 9.57 16.66
C LEU A 772 -42.86 9.59 16.13
N GLY A 773 -43.20 8.62 15.27
CA GLY A 773 -44.48 8.48 14.58
C GLY A 773 -44.58 9.31 13.30
N ALA A 774 -45.74 9.21 12.66
CA ALA A 774 -46.01 9.89 11.40
C ALA A 774 -46.09 11.43 11.55
N ARG A 775 -45.30 12.16 10.76
CA ARG A 775 -45.23 13.63 10.72
C ARG A 775 -45.72 14.21 9.38
N GLY A 776 -46.05 15.50 9.40
CA GLY A 776 -46.43 16.28 8.22
C GLY A 776 -47.78 15.91 7.59
N LYS A 777 -48.17 16.63 6.52
CA LYS A 777 -49.47 16.44 5.85
C LYS A 777 -49.64 15.04 5.25
N ASN A 778 -48.55 14.41 4.82
CA ASN A 778 -48.57 13.09 4.18
C ASN A 778 -48.41 11.93 5.18
N ARG A 779 -48.39 12.20 6.49
CA ARG A 779 -48.23 11.18 7.55
C ARG A 779 -47.03 10.26 7.31
N ILE A 780 -45.89 10.85 6.98
CA ILE A 780 -44.66 10.10 6.72
C ILE A 780 -44.06 9.71 8.06
N GLU A 781 -43.74 8.43 8.23
CA GLU A 781 -43.08 7.92 9.43
C GLU A 781 -41.73 8.64 9.64
N THR A 782 -41.52 9.19 10.83
CA THR A 782 -40.29 9.87 11.21
C THR A 782 -39.63 9.15 12.37
N LYS A 783 -38.34 8.87 12.25
CA LYS A 783 -37.52 8.24 13.29
C LYS A 783 -36.42 9.18 13.75
N ALA A 784 -36.14 9.19 15.05
CA ALA A 784 -34.95 9.79 15.63
C ALA A 784 -33.77 8.80 15.53
N VAL A 785 -32.56 9.31 15.32
CA VAL A 785 -31.34 8.51 15.29
C VAL A 785 -30.19 9.19 16.02
N ALA A 786 -29.37 8.41 16.72
CA ALA A 786 -28.08 8.81 17.24
C ALA A 786 -26.99 7.91 16.67
N TYR A 787 -25.85 8.50 16.32
CA TYR A 787 -24.75 7.81 15.68
C TYR A 787 -23.62 7.55 16.66
N SER A 788 -23.04 6.34 16.62
CA SER A 788 -21.81 5.99 17.33
C SER A 788 -20.64 6.03 16.36
N MET A 789 -19.81 7.07 16.49
CA MET A 789 -18.57 7.23 15.73
C MET A 789 -17.43 6.55 16.51
N LYS A 790 -16.69 5.66 15.83
CA LYS A 790 -15.46 5.03 16.35
C LYS A 790 -14.24 5.69 15.72
N VAL A 791 -13.22 5.94 16.53
CA VAL A 791 -11.95 6.50 16.07
C VAL A 791 -10.79 5.75 16.74
N ALA A 792 -9.79 5.35 15.95
CA ALA A 792 -8.54 4.85 16.52
C ALA A 792 -7.79 6.00 17.20
N ASN A 793 -7.27 5.80 18.41
CA ASN A 793 -6.47 6.81 19.07
C ASN A 793 -5.17 7.01 18.26
N PRO A 794 -4.86 8.23 17.77
CA PRO A 794 -3.60 8.48 17.06
C PRO A 794 -2.34 8.17 17.88
N ARG A 795 -2.44 8.19 19.21
CA ARG A 795 -1.31 7.95 20.12
C ARG A 795 -1.77 7.06 21.30
N PRO A 796 -1.99 5.75 21.08
CA PRO A 796 -2.57 4.86 22.09
C PRO A 796 -1.67 4.66 23.31
N ASP A 797 -0.35 4.77 23.13
CA ASP A 797 0.64 4.61 24.21
C ASP A 797 0.75 5.85 25.13
N VAL A 798 0.15 6.97 24.76
CA VAL A 798 0.23 8.24 25.49
C VAL A 798 -1.10 8.52 26.20
N GLU A 799 -1.02 8.99 27.43
CA GLU A 799 -2.21 9.37 28.19
C GLU A 799 -2.91 10.57 27.51
N ILE A 800 -4.22 10.46 27.32
CA ILE A 800 -5.07 11.57 26.93
C ILE A 800 -5.43 12.32 28.22
N GLU A 801 -5.03 13.57 28.30
CA GLU A 801 -5.31 14.44 29.44
C GLU A 801 -6.78 14.89 29.40
N SER A 802 -7.21 15.43 28.26
CA SER A 802 -8.57 15.94 28.07
C SER A 802 -9.03 15.94 26.62
N ILE A 803 -10.33 16.14 26.41
CA ILE A 803 -10.97 16.26 25.09
C ILE A 803 -11.75 17.57 25.03
N ASP A 804 -11.64 18.28 23.90
CA ASP A 804 -12.55 19.37 23.55
C ASP A 804 -13.56 18.90 22.50
N PHE A 805 -14.80 19.40 22.60
CA PHE A 805 -15.82 19.32 21.56
C PHE A 805 -16.04 20.73 20.96
N LEU A 806 -15.67 20.87 19.69
CA LEU A 806 -15.51 22.14 18.98
C LEU A 806 -16.39 22.17 17.73
N PRO A 807 -16.77 23.37 17.22
CA PRO A 807 -17.45 23.49 15.94
C PRO A 807 -16.49 23.07 14.82
N GLY A 808 -17.04 22.43 13.78
CA GLY A 808 -16.28 22.16 12.58
C GLY A 808 -15.98 23.46 11.83
N LEU A 809 -14.92 23.45 11.01
CA LEU A 809 -14.45 24.64 10.29
C LEU A 809 -14.60 24.47 8.78
N ASN A 810 -15.00 25.54 8.10
CA ASN A 810 -15.04 25.60 6.64
C ASN A 810 -13.65 25.91 6.05
N ALA A 811 -13.55 25.98 4.72
CA ALA A 811 -12.29 26.28 4.02
C ALA A 811 -11.72 27.68 4.31
N GLN A 812 -12.52 28.58 4.90
CA GLN A 812 -12.12 29.91 5.34
C GLN A 812 -11.76 29.95 6.84
N ASN A 813 -11.71 28.79 7.51
CA ASN A 813 -11.42 28.65 8.93
C ASN A 813 -12.47 29.32 9.84
N GLU A 814 -13.72 29.39 9.36
CA GLU A 814 -14.88 29.90 10.10
C GLU A 814 -15.80 28.72 10.50
N PRO A 815 -16.63 28.86 11.55
CA PRO A 815 -17.57 27.81 11.94
C PRO A 815 -18.48 27.36 10.80
N GLU A 816 -18.52 26.05 10.55
CA GLU A 816 -19.35 25.43 9.52
C GLU A 816 -20.82 25.44 9.93
N ASN A 817 -21.60 26.30 9.26
CA ASN A 817 -22.99 26.54 9.55
C ASN A 817 -23.93 25.65 8.74
N ARG A 818 -23.60 24.35 8.57
CA ARG A 818 -24.49 23.35 7.92
C ARG A 818 -25.38 22.62 8.91
N ALA A 819 -24.89 22.41 10.13
CA ALA A 819 -25.55 21.63 11.15
C ALA A 819 -25.23 22.16 12.55
N VAL A 820 -26.08 21.82 13.51
CA VAL A 820 -25.82 22.01 14.94
C VAL A 820 -25.52 20.63 15.53
N PRO A 821 -24.29 20.34 15.97
CA PRO A 821 -23.93 19.05 16.52
C PRO A 821 -24.28 18.94 18.01
N ALA A 822 -24.57 17.73 18.46
CA ALA A 822 -24.87 17.39 19.84
C ALA A 822 -24.11 16.12 20.26
N LEU A 823 -23.52 16.13 21.44
CA LEU A 823 -22.81 15.02 22.05
C LEU A 823 -23.63 14.47 23.22
N LEU A 824 -23.89 13.16 23.18
CA LEU A 824 -24.65 12.42 24.19
C LEU A 824 -23.76 11.68 25.18
N ALA A 825 -22.65 11.10 24.72
CA ALA A 825 -21.70 10.37 25.56
C ALA A 825 -20.35 10.19 24.87
N ILE A 826 -19.28 10.09 25.67
CA ILE A 826 -17.93 9.70 25.26
C ILE A 826 -17.56 8.39 25.95
N THR A 827 -16.85 7.50 25.26
CA THR A 827 -16.34 6.25 25.84
C THR A 827 -14.97 5.92 25.29
N LEU A 828 -14.05 5.50 26.15
CA LEU A 828 -12.76 4.95 25.77
C LEU A 828 -12.86 3.45 25.52
N GLY A 829 -12.06 2.93 24.59
CA GLY A 829 -11.85 1.51 24.35
C GLY A 829 -10.41 1.10 24.57
N GLU A 830 -10.21 0.04 25.33
CA GLU A 830 -8.97 -0.73 25.45
C GLU A 830 -9.17 -2.06 24.73
N ILE A 831 -8.28 -2.42 23.81
CA ILE A 831 -8.34 -3.70 23.10
C ILE A 831 -7.89 -4.79 24.06
N VAL A 832 -8.72 -5.81 24.24
CA VAL A 832 -8.42 -6.99 25.06
C VAL A 832 -8.15 -8.19 24.13
N GLU A 833 -7.05 -8.89 24.38
CA GLU A 833 -6.63 -10.07 23.61
C GLU A 833 -7.49 -11.32 23.86
#